data_AF-A0AAD5U393-F1
#
_entry.id   AF-A0AAD5U393-F1
#
_cell.length_a   1.000
_cell.length_b   1.000
_cell.length_c   1.000
_cell.angle_alpha   90.00
_cell.angle_beta   90.00
_cell.angle_gamma   90.00
#
_symmetry.space_group_name_H-M   'P 1'
#
loop_
_entity.id
_entity.type
_entity.pdbx_description
1 polymer ?
#
loop_
_entity_poly.entity_id
_entity_poly.type
_entity_poly.pdbx_seq_one_letter_code
_entity_poly.pdbx_strand_id
1 'polypeptide(L)'
;MYAKACEKFPKSQEKMINWYMSTIRSEDLNSQHQVAVKLNKTFSKIESKYYFWSVMTVFLQGKKNPKPNVYFTLAERMMQKAIEEKKVTDYQMIYLYISILLEQKKFEEVVKTLNSDLSLTLFKIEDDRLRLLELIYTKSGLFKESYDISLQMLRKSPDSWLSYQSMFESLFHLDSPDLNFTETFISEQQQQVQYPTRGPFLAMIDFFDRISKSDLKHDSTRSYLDLLISYVERVGDVYCCFDDLKPYLFSLSFEDSKTFLQKVEEFIKKDDQKTELKTRIKNNNILVNYLKFERFFFTKFTLENTNERETIVLKNIEKLFNLYQNTLKFGAKNLDKENHFGDDFLILIVFYLIDLFEKDKESLPHYLFQAISILEYGLKRSLYNIQFKLLLIRLYYKAGVFVRPITNMVVELDIKQTLLESIGWVYIEGLEYLASGKKLIEASKTFNGTLAIYVSSEKETPDMILEAFQYGTYSKIEEFMEFRANLKNSLQKFIYETLIFKTKLRRIVTFTDPDNEDEVKFGNSEGVKKQTYENVLENFNDFIESRVDNRDKNIFLNWSSNAESIATVLNNGEVIPDDKAGEQLIKFARSLREKLTGFELKLKKLRDKLNSAKEIKIRTELFEEFTPCFSHDLEFIGENVAKHYKLSWLLSLNGLIFEIEQLISILNPASETFARNYHNYVNGYPKTQELPLDTILIGSSRTNSDDSFITDSASGATAFSCGFKTYNAAIAVKSDLSPCGTVLESAKLNGYLTGLVATSRITHATPAAWSAHVSERDDENRIAQHQIGNYTLGRVTDLMIGGGSRHFQHKSVKGSKRTDDRDLLAEAAAIGWDVGTDKASFDALTSDSKLPLMRLITQSHLSYMIDRDPTKEPTLKEMSDKALNILKSSTEKEDAKGFFLMIEGSRIDHAAHSNDARTHFEEILAYQETIELAKKFVDENPGTILISVSDHETGGLSVALQEGIEFPIFEWLPEALTKQKASTAVVSSVFEKKNKELSGDAKYAYFKKEIKSIFNINPTDEEIAFISAAPDAQTIDNFLGTAVSKRAKLGWSTHGHSAVDVNLYAYGAGTNALVGSNENVELGTFVETYLNLDLEAVTKILVENVASLEIQPLITKRSVSHHHQEL
;
A
#
# COMPACT_ATOMS: atom_id res chain seq x y z
N MET A 1 -8.39 -25.38 37.41
CA MET A 1 -9.85 -25.59 37.25
C MET A 1 -10.19 -27.03 36.87
N TYR A 2 -9.70 -27.55 35.74
CA TYR A 2 -10.04 -28.92 35.27
C TYR A 2 -9.62 -30.05 36.22
N ALA A 3 -8.50 -29.91 36.94
CA ALA A 3 -8.10 -30.86 37.99
C ALA A 3 -9.22 -31.06 39.05
N LYS A 4 -9.73 -29.97 39.63
CA LYS A 4 -10.87 -29.98 40.58
C LYS A 4 -12.15 -30.53 39.95
N ALA A 5 -12.40 -30.24 38.67
CA ALA A 5 -13.55 -30.81 37.96
C ALA A 5 -13.42 -32.34 37.77
N CYS A 6 -12.21 -32.84 37.54
CA CYS A 6 -11.94 -34.28 37.44
C CYS A 6 -12.00 -35.00 38.79
N GLU A 7 -11.76 -34.32 39.91
CA GLU A 7 -12.00 -34.87 41.26
C GLU A 7 -13.50 -35.10 41.49
N LYS A 8 -14.35 -34.13 41.11
CA LYS A 8 -15.81 -34.23 41.24
C LYS A 8 -16.43 -35.20 40.22
N PHE A 9 -15.83 -35.34 39.03
CA PHE A 9 -16.33 -36.16 37.94
C PHE A 9 -15.26 -37.11 37.38
N PRO A 10 -14.81 -38.12 38.14
CA PRO A 10 -13.64 -38.95 37.81
C PRO A 10 -13.86 -39.94 36.64
N LYS A 11 -15.07 -40.02 36.07
CA LYS A 11 -15.39 -40.84 34.90
C LYS A 11 -15.64 -40.03 33.62
N SER A 12 -15.50 -38.70 33.66
CA SER A 12 -15.71 -37.85 32.49
C SER A 12 -14.44 -37.79 31.63
N GLN A 13 -14.47 -38.45 30.48
CA GLN A 13 -13.37 -38.45 29.50
C GLN A 13 -13.08 -37.04 28.99
N GLU A 14 -14.12 -36.29 28.61
CA GLU A 14 -14.03 -34.90 28.15
C GLU A 14 -13.29 -33.99 29.13
N LYS A 15 -13.63 -34.06 30.43
CA LYS A 15 -12.98 -33.23 31.47
C LYS A 15 -11.51 -33.59 31.67
N MET A 16 -11.15 -34.87 31.59
CA MET A 16 -9.75 -35.30 31.70
C MET A 16 -8.95 -34.93 30.45
N ILE A 17 -9.54 -35.01 29.26
CA ILE A 17 -8.95 -34.50 28.02
C ILE A 17 -8.70 -32.99 28.17
N ASN A 18 -9.70 -32.20 28.57
CA ASN A 18 -9.51 -30.76 28.78
C ASN A 18 -8.48 -30.43 29.87
N TRP A 19 -8.30 -31.29 30.88
CA TRP A 19 -7.20 -31.16 31.83
C TRP A 19 -5.85 -31.40 31.13
N TYR A 20 -5.71 -32.45 30.32
CA TYR A 20 -4.52 -32.73 29.53
C TYR A 20 -4.18 -31.55 28.59
N MET A 21 -5.19 -31.00 27.89
CA MET A 21 -5.05 -29.82 27.02
C MET A 21 -4.44 -28.64 27.78
N SER A 22 -4.92 -28.38 29.00
CA SER A 22 -4.40 -27.28 29.82
C SER A 22 -2.93 -27.46 30.19
N THR A 23 -2.45 -28.70 30.37
CA THR A 23 -1.04 -28.99 30.68
C THR A 23 -0.11 -28.78 29.48
N ILE A 24 -0.60 -29.00 28.25
CA ILE A 24 0.13 -28.68 27.02
C ILE A 24 0.32 -27.17 26.88
N ARG A 25 -0.74 -26.39 27.15
CA ARG A 25 -0.70 -24.92 27.08
C ARG A 25 0.28 -24.32 28.09
N SER A 26 0.32 -24.87 29.31
CA SER A 26 1.23 -24.43 30.37
C SER A 26 2.64 -25.05 30.29
N GLU A 27 2.93 -25.88 29.28
CA GLU A 27 4.19 -26.63 29.13
C GLU A 27 4.60 -27.49 30.34
N ASP A 28 3.64 -27.93 31.17
CA ASP A 28 3.90 -28.74 32.36
C ASP A 28 3.87 -30.24 32.03
N LEU A 29 5.00 -30.76 31.57
CA LEU A 29 5.17 -32.16 31.18
C LEU A 29 4.95 -33.14 32.34
N ASN A 30 5.18 -32.72 33.60
CA ASN A 30 5.00 -33.59 34.76
C ASN A 30 3.52 -33.81 35.04
N SER A 31 2.73 -32.72 35.09
CA SER A 31 1.28 -32.81 35.19
C SER A 31 0.69 -33.50 33.96
N GLN A 32 1.18 -33.21 32.75
CA GLN A 32 0.74 -33.86 31.52
C GLN A 32 0.88 -35.38 31.61
N HIS A 33 2.01 -35.90 32.10
CA HIS A 33 2.23 -37.34 32.26
C HIS A 33 1.27 -37.94 33.29
N GLN A 34 1.06 -37.29 34.43
CA GLN A 34 0.11 -37.76 35.46
C GLN A 34 -1.31 -37.87 34.90
N VAL A 35 -1.74 -36.89 34.11
CA VAL A 35 -3.05 -36.87 33.47
C VAL A 35 -3.15 -37.97 32.41
N ALA A 36 -2.12 -38.17 31.58
CA ALA A 36 -2.08 -39.25 30.60
C ALA A 36 -2.18 -40.64 31.26
N VAL A 37 -1.46 -40.87 32.36
CA VAL A 37 -1.53 -42.12 33.12
C VAL A 37 -2.92 -42.32 33.71
N LYS A 38 -3.56 -41.25 34.22
CA LYS A 38 -4.93 -41.31 34.75
C LYS A 38 -5.94 -41.63 33.64
N LEU A 39 -5.85 -40.95 32.50
CA LEU A 39 -6.66 -41.22 31.30
C LEU A 39 -6.54 -42.68 30.87
N ASN A 40 -5.30 -43.18 30.75
CA ASN A 40 -5.06 -44.57 30.38
C ASN A 40 -5.62 -45.55 31.43
N LYS A 41 -5.42 -45.32 32.73
CA LYS A 41 -5.98 -46.19 33.78
C LYS A 41 -7.50 -46.26 33.74
N THR A 42 -8.17 -45.13 33.49
CA THR A 42 -9.63 -45.05 33.47
C THR A 42 -10.25 -45.55 32.17
N PHE A 43 -9.61 -45.32 31.02
CA PHE A 43 -10.19 -45.53 29.69
C PHE A 43 -9.41 -46.52 28.79
N SER A 44 -8.40 -47.22 29.31
CA SER A 44 -7.55 -48.19 28.54
C SER A 44 -8.31 -49.30 27.83
N LYS A 45 -9.52 -49.65 28.29
CA LYS A 45 -10.38 -50.65 27.63
C LYS A 45 -11.13 -50.10 26.41
N ILE A 46 -11.22 -48.78 26.29
CA ILE A 46 -12.00 -48.09 25.26
C ILE A 46 -11.06 -47.56 24.16
N GLU A 47 -9.94 -46.95 24.54
CA GLU A 47 -8.96 -46.43 23.59
C GLU A 47 -7.53 -46.67 24.07
N SER A 48 -6.70 -47.28 23.21
CA SER A 48 -5.27 -47.50 23.46
C SER A 48 -4.42 -46.23 23.32
N LYS A 49 -4.93 -45.19 22.65
CA LYS A 49 -4.17 -43.96 22.32
C LYS A 49 -3.65 -43.21 23.56
N TYR A 50 -4.36 -43.27 24.69
CA TYR A 50 -3.93 -42.65 25.95
C TYR A 50 -2.67 -43.30 26.55
N TYR A 51 -2.41 -44.57 26.22
CA TYR A 51 -1.14 -45.22 26.57
C TYR A 51 0.01 -44.51 25.86
N PHE A 52 -0.14 -44.27 24.55
CA PHE A 52 0.87 -43.61 23.73
C PHE A 52 1.00 -42.12 24.03
N TRP A 53 -0.06 -41.45 24.51
CA TRP A 53 0.06 -40.10 25.09
C TRP A 53 1.01 -40.09 26.28
N SER A 54 0.93 -41.11 27.13
CA SER A 54 1.85 -41.28 28.26
C SER A 54 3.28 -41.51 27.78
N VAL A 55 3.49 -42.42 26.83
CA VAL A 55 4.81 -42.69 26.23
C VAL A 55 5.42 -41.41 25.65
N MET A 56 4.67 -40.72 24.78
CA MET A 56 5.11 -39.48 24.15
C MET A 56 5.45 -38.41 25.19
N THR A 57 4.65 -38.28 26.26
CA THR A 57 4.95 -37.31 27.32
C THR A 57 6.24 -37.67 28.06
N VAL A 58 6.50 -38.95 28.35
CA VAL A 58 7.77 -39.39 28.96
C VAL A 58 8.95 -39.11 28.03
N PHE A 59 8.80 -39.36 26.72
CA PHE A 59 9.81 -39.01 25.73
C PHE A 59 10.12 -37.50 25.74
N LEU A 60 9.09 -36.65 25.74
CA LEU A 60 9.24 -35.19 25.85
C LEU A 60 9.87 -34.75 27.18
N GLN A 61 9.56 -35.42 28.29
CA GLN A 61 10.24 -35.18 29.57
C GLN A 61 11.73 -35.48 29.46
N GLY A 62 12.12 -36.55 28.78
CA GLY A 62 13.53 -36.86 28.49
C GLY A 62 14.22 -35.73 27.75
N LYS A 63 13.63 -35.24 26.66
CA LYS A 63 14.18 -34.14 25.84
C LYS A 63 14.42 -32.84 26.61
N LYS A 64 13.55 -32.48 27.57
CA LYS A 64 13.70 -31.25 28.39
C LYS A 64 14.56 -31.44 29.64
N ASN A 65 14.87 -32.67 30.07
CA ASN A 65 15.51 -32.91 31.36
C ASN A 65 17.04 -33.00 31.25
N PRO A 66 17.80 -32.42 32.20
CA PRO A 66 19.27 -32.55 32.22
C PRO A 66 19.78 -33.99 32.42
N LYS A 67 18.94 -34.91 32.91
CA LYS A 67 19.25 -36.35 33.02
C LYS A 67 18.30 -37.19 32.15
N PRO A 68 18.44 -37.13 30.82
CA PRO A 68 17.45 -37.65 29.87
C PRO A 68 17.30 -39.18 29.90
N ASN A 69 18.39 -39.90 30.19
CA ASN A 69 18.48 -41.36 30.03
C ASN A 69 17.43 -42.14 30.85
N VAL A 70 17.03 -41.65 32.04
CA VAL A 70 16.03 -42.32 32.88
C VAL A 70 14.66 -42.34 32.18
N TYR A 71 14.30 -41.23 31.54
CA TYR A 71 13.03 -41.08 30.84
C TYR A 71 13.02 -41.87 29.54
N PHE A 72 14.10 -41.82 28.75
CA PHE A 72 14.18 -42.62 27.51
C PHE A 72 14.16 -44.13 27.78
N THR A 73 14.87 -44.59 28.81
CA THR A 73 14.81 -46.00 29.24
C THR A 73 13.38 -46.41 29.66
N LEU A 74 12.67 -45.52 30.35
CA LEU A 74 11.28 -45.77 30.73
C LEU A 74 10.36 -45.82 29.51
N ALA A 75 10.47 -44.85 28.60
CA ALA A 75 9.69 -44.79 27.36
C ALA A 75 9.93 -46.01 26.48
N GLU A 76 11.18 -46.47 26.38
CA GLU A 76 11.55 -47.71 25.66
C GLU A 76 10.85 -48.93 26.26
N ARG A 77 10.92 -49.12 27.59
CA ARG A 77 10.23 -50.24 28.26
C ARG A 77 8.72 -50.19 28.06
N MET A 78 8.13 -49.00 28.04
CA MET A 78 6.71 -48.83 27.73
C MET A 78 6.39 -49.23 26.29
N MET A 79 7.24 -48.87 25.33
CA MET A 79 7.07 -49.28 23.93
C MET A 79 7.25 -50.78 23.72
N GLN A 80 8.27 -51.40 24.34
CA GLN A 80 8.46 -52.86 24.32
C GLN A 80 7.22 -53.58 24.83
N LYS A 81 6.67 -53.13 25.97
CA LYS A 81 5.42 -53.66 26.51
C LYS A 81 4.23 -53.47 25.56
N ALA A 82 4.13 -52.32 24.89
CA ALA A 82 3.06 -52.09 23.91
C ALA A 82 3.16 -53.01 22.69
N ILE A 83 4.36 -53.34 22.25
CA ILE A 83 4.62 -54.29 21.16
C ILE A 83 4.23 -55.72 21.60
N GLU A 84 4.66 -56.16 22.79
CA GLU A 84 4.28 -57.46 23.37
C GLU A 84 2.76 -57.62 23.52
N GLU A 85 2.08 -56.57 23.95
CA GLU A 85 0.61 -56.53 24.13
C GLU A 85 -0.15 -56.26 22.81
N LYS A 86 0.53 -56.20 21.66
CA LYS A 86 -0.05 -55.93 20.33
C LYS A 86 -0.89 -54.63 20.27
N LYS A 87 -0.49 -53.60 21.02
CA LYS A 87 -1.16 -52.29 21.06
C LYS A 87 -0.70 -51.31 19.99
N VAL A 88 0.42 -51.60 19.32
CA VAL A 88 0.97 -50.79 18.23
C VAL A 88 0.19 -51.10 16.94
N THR A 89 -0.61 -50.15 16.47
CA THR A 89 -1.53 -50.34 15.34
C THR A 89 -1.25 -49.43 14.15
N ASP A 90 -0.33 -48.46 14.29
CA ASP A 90 -0.04 -47.45 13.26
C ASP A 90 1.48 -47.18 13.18
N TYR A 91 1.97 -46.83 12.00
CA TYR A 91 3.37 -46.55 11.75
C TYR A 91 3.90 -45.35 12.55
N GLN A 92 3.06 -44.37 12.92
CA GLN A 92 3.43 -43.24 13.78
C GLN A 92 3.85 -43.68 15.19
N MET A 93 3.29 -44.79 15.69
CA MET A 93 3.71 -45.38 16.97
C MET A 93 5.08 -46.06 16.84
N ILE A 94 5.37 -46.66 15.69
CA ILE A 94 6.72 -47.18 15.39
C ILE A 94 7.70 -46.03 15.27
N TYR A 95 7.32 -44.93 14.60
CA TYR A 95 8.15 -43.73 14.51
C TYR A 95 8.50 -43.20 15.90
N LEU A 96 7.54 -43.11 16.82
CA LEU A 96 7.80 -42.75 18.22
C LEU A 96 8.82 -43.68 18.88
N TYR A 97 8.72 -44.99 18.66
CA TYR A 97 9.71 -45.94 19.19
C TYR A 97 11.09 -45.72 18.59
N ILE A 98 11.17 -45.49 17.28
CA ILE A 98 12.42 -45.17 16.58
C ILE A 98 13.03 -43.88 17.16
N SER A 99 12.25 -42.81 17.34
CA SER A 99 12.73 -41.57 17.96
C SER A 99 13.29 -41.80 19.36
N ILE A 100 12.64 -42.63 20.19
CA ILE A 100 13.13 -42.99 21.53
C ILE A 100 14.47 -43.73 21.47
N LEU A 101 14.63 -44.65 20.52
CA LEU A 101 15.88 -45.40 20.36
C LEU A 101 17.02 -44.53 19.81
N LEU A 102 16.70 -43.61 18.88
CA LEU A 102 17.67 -42.67 18.31
C LEU A 102 18.23 -41.72 19.35
N GLU A 103 17.40 -41.20 20.25
CA GLU A 103 17.87 -40.38 21.39
C GLU A 103 18.82 -41.13 22.32
N GLN A 104 18.69 -42.46 22.39
CA GLN A 104 19.60 -43.34 23.13
C GLN A 104 20.80 -43.82 22.32
N LYS A 105 20.93 -43.40 21.05
CA LYS A 105 21.96 -43.87 20.11
C LYS A 105 21.96 -45.39 19.91
N LYS A 106 20.79 -46.03 20.06
CA LYS A 106 20.56 -47.48 19.90
C LYS A 106 20.26 -47.84 18.45
N PHE A 107 21.24 -47.65 17.58
CA PHE A 107 21.07 -47.74 16.14
C PHE A 107 20.74 -49.15 15.64
N GLU A 108 21.35 -50.19 16.20
CA GLU A 108 21.11 -51.59 15.84
C GLU A 108 19.65 -51.98 16.13
N GLU A 109 19.10 -51.54 17.26
CA GLU A 109 17.71 -51.78 17.63
C GLU A 109 16.73 -51.04 16.71
N VAL A 110 17.09 -49.84 16.23
CA VAL A 110 16.29 -49.11 15.23
C VAL A 110 16.20 -49.89 13.94
N VAL A 111 17.33 -50.39 13.43
CA VAL A 111 17.38 -51.22 12.21
C VAL A 111 16.56 -52.49 12.38
N LYS A 112 16.73 -53.18 13.51
CA LYS A 112 15.94 -54.38 13.85
C LYS A 112 14.44 -54.08 13.88
N THR A 113 14.06 -52.92 14.42
CA THR A 113 12.66 -52.48 14.49
C THR A 113 12.11 -52.24 13.08
N LEU A 114 12.82 -51.50 12.23
CA LEU A 114 12.40 -51.17 10.87
C LEU A 114 12.32 -52.39 9.93
N ASN A 115 13.08 -53.46 10.22
CA ASN A 115 13.04 -54.72 9.47
C ASN A 115 12.11 -55.79 10.09
N SER A 116 11.40 -55.48 11.19
CA SER A 116 10.45 -56.40 11.79
C SER A 116 9.18 -56.58 10.94
N ASP A 117 8.54 -57.75 11.03
CA ASP A 117 7.26 -58.04 10.36
C ASP A 117 6.18 -56.99 10.68
N LEU A 118 6.19 -56.46 11.91
CA LEU A 118 5.28 -55.41 12.35
C LEU A 118 5.49 -54.12 11.56
N SER A 119 6.73 -53.68 11.39
CA SER A 119 7.07 -52.49 10.58
C SER A 119 6.74 -52.72 9.11
N LEU A 120 7.08 -53.89 8.55
CA LEU A 120 6.75 -54.23 7.16
C LEU A 120 5.24 -54.20 6.88
N THR A 121 4.42 -54.53 7.88
CA THR A 121 2.95 -54.48 7.76
C THR A 121 2.40 -53.06 7.91
N LEU A 122 2.98 -52.24 8.78
CA LEU A 122 2.42 -50.92 9.14
C LEU A 122 2.87 -49.77 8.23
N PHE A 123 4.09 -49.85 7.66
CA PHE A 123 4.52 -48.88 6.63
C PHE A 123 3.81 -49.17 5.31
N LYS A 124 2.82 -48.34 4.96
CA LYS A 124 2.02 -48.48 3.73
C LYS A 124 2.82 -48.22 2.44
N ILE A 125 3.89 -47.43 2.53
CA ILE A 125 4.77 -47.07 1.42
C ILE A 125 6.16 -47.61 1.75
N GLU A 126 6.64 -48.57 0.97
CA GLU A 126 7.96 -49.20 1.18
C GLU A 126 9.09 -48.17 1.13
N ASP A 127 8.98 -47.20 0.23
CA ASP A 127 10.01 -46.18 -0.01
C ASP A 127 10.23 -45.26 1.20
N ASP A 128 9.20 -44.96 2.00
CA ASP A 128 9.33 -44.16 3.22
C ASP A 128 10.16 -44.91 4.28
N ARG A 129 9.94 -46.22 4.39
CA ARG A 129 10.71 -47.10 5.27
C ARG A 129 12.17 -47.22 4.82
N LEU A 130 12.39 -47.36 3.50
CA LEU A 130 13.74 -47.44 2.93
C LEU A 130 14.51 -46.13 3.10
N ARG A 131 13.87 -44.96 2.94
CA ARG A 131 14.48 -43.65 3.22
C ARG A 131 14.86 -43.47 4.69
N LEU A 132 14.01 -43.94 5.60
CA LEU A 132 14.33 -43.97 7.03
C LEU A 132 15.55 -44.86 7.29
N LEU A 133 15.58 -46.08 6.72
CA LEU A 133 16.73 -46.98 6.85
C LEU A 133 18.01 -46.36 6.29
N GLU A 134 17.96 -45.78 5.09
CA GLU A 134 19.08 -45.06 4.45
C GLU A 134 19.66 -43.99 5.39
N LEU A 135 18.81 -43.09 5.91
CA LEU A 135 19.22 -42.05 6.85
C LEU A 135 19.82 -42.61 8.14
N ILE A 136 19.23 -43.68 8.68
CA ILE A 136 19.71 -44.29 9.93
C ILE A 136 21.05 -44.99 9.71
N TYR A 137 21.22 -45.78 8.64
CA TYR A 137 22.49 -46.43 8.37
C TYR A 137 23.63 -45.43 8.21
N THR A 138 23.40 -44.32 7.49
CA THR A 138 24.38 -43.22 7.39
C THR A 138 24.73 -42.66 8.77
N LYS A 139 23.74 -42.34 9.61
CA LYS A 139 23.96 -41.80 10.97
C LYS A 139 24.64 -42.80 11.92
N SER A 140 24.49 -44.09 11.67
CA SER A 140 25.03 -45.18 12.50
C SER A 140 26.46 -45.57 12.13
N GLY A 141 27.01 -45.00 11.05
CA GLY A 141 28.29 -45.40 10.47
C GLY A 141 28.26 -46.73 9.72
N LEU A 142 27.07 -47.28 9.44
CA LEU A 142 26.85 -48.48 8.64
C LEU A 142 26.80 -48.10 7.15
N PHE A 143 27.93 -47.60 6.66
CA PHE A 143 28.02 -46.97 5.35
C PHE A 143 27.77 -47.96 4.20
N LYS A 144 28.10 -49.25 4.37
CA LYS A 144 27.89 -50.25 3.31
C LYS A 144 26.41 -50.50 3.04
N GLU A 145 25.63 -50.69 4.10
CA GLU A 145 24.19 -50.89 4.05
C GLU A 145 23.48 -49.64 3.54
N SER A 146 23.92 -48.45 3.98
CA SER A 146 23.38 -47.18 3.48
C SER A 146 23.63 -47.02 1.98
N TYR A 147 24.85 -47.30 1.53
CA TYR A 147 25.24 -47.24 0.11
C TYR A 147 24.37 -48.18 -0.75
N ASP A 148 24.20 -49.43 -0.32
CA ASP A 148 23.41 -50.42 -1.07
C ASP A 148 21.92 -50.04 -1.17
N ILE A 149 21.34 -49.48 -0.10
CA ILE A 149 19.96 -48.97 -0.13
C ILE A 149 19.84 -47.72 -1.00
N SER A 150 20.83 -46.82 -0.94
CA SER A 150 20.85 -45.62 -1.80
C SER A 150 20.82 -46.01 -3.28
N LEU A 151 21.60 -47.03 -3.68
CA LEU A 151 21.58 -47.58 -5.03
C LEU A 151 20.22 -48.18 -5.40
N GLN A 152 19.59 -48.93 -4.48
CA GLN A 152 18.26 -49.49 -4.69
C GLN A 152 17.21 -48.38 -4.90
N MET A 153 17.27 -47.32 -4.10
CA MET A 153 16.37 -46.17 -4.19
C MET A 153 16.57 -45.40 -5.50
N LEU A 154 17.82 -45.19 -5.92
CA LEU A 154 18.15 -44.49 -7.16
C LEU A 154 17.70 -45.28 -8.41
N ARG A 155 17.76 -46.62 -8.39
CA ARG A 155 17.19 -47.44 -9.47
C ARG A 155 15.67 -47.30 -9.60
N LYS A 156 14.96 -47.03 -8.49
CA LYS A 156 13.52 -46.77 -8.49
C LYS A 156 13.22 -45.31 -8.89
N SER A 157 14.00 -44.36 -8.37
CA SER A 157 13.82 -42.92 -8.56
C SER A 157 15.16 -42.23 -8.83
N PRO A 158 15.57 -42.15 -10.11
CA PRO A 158 16.89 -41.64 -10.49
C PRO A 158 17.13 -40.15 -10.19
N ASP A 159 16.08 -39.37 -9.87
CA ASP A 159 16.16 -37.93 -9.59
C ASP A 159 16.14 -37.60 -8.07
N SER A 160 16.27 -38.61 -7.20
CA SER A 160 16.29 -38.45 -5.75
C SER A 160 17.63 -37.87 -5.24
N TRP A 161 17.73 -36.54 -5.12
CA TRP A 161 18.95 -35.88 -4.65
C TRP A 161 19.41 -36.31 -3.25
N LEU A 162 18.48 -36.49 -2.31
CA LEU A 162 18.78 -36.98 -0.96
C LEU A 162 19.47 -38.36 -0.97
N SER A 163 19.10 -39.21 -1.94
CA SER A 163 19.71 -40.54 -2.07
C SER A 163 21.08 -40.48 -2.71
N TYR A 164 21.34 -39.56 -3.64
CA TYR A 164 22.72 -39.28 -4.09
C TYR A 164 23.59 -38.74 -2.96
N GLN A 165 23.07 -37.83 -2.13
CA GLN A 165 23.82 -37.31 -0.98
C GLN A 165 24.18 -38.43 0.01
N SER A 166 23.23 -39.31 0.33
CA SER A 166 23.47 -40.47 1.22
C SER A 166 24.43 -41.48 0.60
N MET A 167 24.30 -41.74 -0.70
CA MET A 167 25.21 -42.60 -1.47
C MET A 167 26.65 -42.07 -1.41
N PHE A 168 26.86 -40.78 -1.68
CA PHE A 168 28.20 -40.18 -1.65
C PHE A 168 28.76 -40.14 -0.24
N GLU A 169 27.98 -39.67 0.74
CA GLU A 169 28.41 -39.65 2.14
C GLU A 169 28.89 -41.03 2.59
N SER A 170 28.14 -42.08 2.22
CA SER A 170 28.49 -43.45 2.54
C SER A 170 29.72 -43.93 1.78
N LEU A 171 29.79 -43.69 0.48
CA LEU A 171 30.89 -44.13 -0.39
C LEU A 171 32.24 -43.62 0.13
N PHE A 172 32.36 -42.33 0.44
CA PHE A 172 33.63 -41.73 0.87
C PHE A 172 34.07 -42.16 2.28
N HIS A 173 33.19 -42.80 3.05
CA HIS A 173 33.51 -43.37 4.36
C HIS A 173 33.77 -44.89 4.34
N LEU A 174 33.64 -45.56 3.18
CA LEU A 174 34.00 -46.98 3.05
C LEU A 174 35.52 -47.16 3.05
N ASP A 175 36.00 -48.23 3.69
CA ASP A 175 37.44 -48.59 3.69
C ASP A 175 37.98 -48.92 2.30
N SER A 176 37.12 -49.34 1.38
CA SER A 176 37.47 -49.71 0.00
C SER A 176 36.35 -49.31 -0.97
N PRO A 177 36.25 -48.00 -1.31
CA PRO A 177 35.20 -47.49 -2.17
C PRO A 177 35.42 -47.92 -3.63
N ASP A 178 34.38 -48.45 -4.28
CA ASP A 178 34.42 -48.79 -5.71
C ASP A 178 33.96 -47.61 -6.56
N LEU A 179 34.88 -46.68 -6.79
CA LEU A 179 34.62 -45.45 -7.55
C LEU A 179 34.26 -45.71 -9.02
N ASN A 180 34.82 -46.77 -9.63
CA ASN A 180 34.54 -47.15 -11.01
C ASN A 180 33.11 -47.68 -11.16
N PHE A 181 32.66 -48.51 -10.23
CA PHE A 181 31.27 -48.95 -10.20
C PHE A 181 30.32 -47.76 -9.99
N THR A 182 30.61 -46.85 -9.05
CA THR A 182 29.76 -45.68 -8.83
C THR A 182 29.65 -44.80 -10.08
N GLU A 183 30.76 -44.50 -10.76
CA GLU A 183 30.72 -43.73 -12.02
C GLU A 183 29.87 -44.43 -13.08
N THR A 184 30.03 -45.75 -13.22
CA THR A 184 29.27 -46.57 -14.17
C THR A 184 27.78 -46.53 -13.83
N PHE A 185 27.43 -46.71 -12.56
CA PHE A 185 26.06 -46.67 -12.06
C PHE A 185 25.39 -45.33 -12.36
N ILE A 186 26.04 -44.20 -12.05
CA ILE A 186 25.48 -42.87 -12.35
C ILE A 186 25.29 -42.69 -13.86
N SER A 187 26.22 -43.22 -14.67
CA SER A 187 26.11 -43.18 -16.14
C SER A 187 24.92 -43.99 -16.66
N GLU A 188 24.63 -45.14 -16.06
CA GLU A 188 23.41 -45.92 -16.35
C GLU A 188 22.15 -45.12 -15.99
N GLN A 189 22.15 -44.43 -14.85
CA GLN A 189 21.02 -43.56 -14.46
C GLN A 189 20.81 -42.41 -15.46
N GLN A 190 21.89 -41.80 -15.97
CA GLN A 190 21.83 -40.74 -16.99
C GLN A 190 21.17 -41.22 -18.30
N GLN A 191 21.38 -42.48 -18.69
CA GLN A 191 20.79 -43.07 -19.91
C GLN A 191 19.29 -43.39 -19.76
N GLN A 192 18.81 -43.59 -18.53
CA GLN A 192 17.42 -43.96 -18.24
C GLN A 192 16.47 -42.76 -18.16
N VAL A 193 16.99 -41.54 -18.05
CA VAL A 193 16.19 -40.33 -17.80
C VAL A 193 16.04 -39.44 -19.04
N GLN A 194 14.84 -38.90 -19.24
CA GLN A 194 14.56 -37.93 -20.31
C GLN A 194 14.68 -36.49 -19.81
N TYR A 195 14.90 -35.54 -20.72
CA TYR A 195 14.82 -34.11 -20.40
C TYR A 195 13.40 -33.76 -19.89
N PRO A 196 13.23 -32.98 -18.79
CA PRO A 196 14.21 -32.13 -18.11
C PRO A 196 14.84 -32.70 -16.82
N THR A 197 14.90 -34.02 -16.62
CA THR A 197 15.52 -34.62 -15.41
C THR A 197 17.01 -34.27 -15.31
N ARG A 198 17.44 -33.82 -14.12
CA ARG A 198 18.78 -33.22 -13.90
C ARG A 198 19.63 -33.90 -12.82
N GLY A 199 19.03 -34.61 -11.87
CA GLY A 199 19.71 -35.22 -10.71
C GLY A 199 20.92 -36.09 -11.07
N PRO A 200 20.82 -37.08 -11.98
CA PRO A 200 21.95 -37.92 -12.37
C PRO A 200 23.12 -37.15 -13.02
N PHE A 201 22.84 -36.04 -13.70
CA PHE A 201 23.86 -35.21 -14.33
C PHE A 201 24.58 -34.35 -13.29
N LEU A 202 23.82 -33.79 -12.34
CA LEU A 202 24.39 -33.05 -11.22
C LEU A 202 25.18 -33.97 -10.27
N ALA A 203 24.69 -35.19 -10.06
CA ALA A 203 25.36 -36.20 -9.23
C ALA A 203 26.72 -36.60 -9.79
N MET A 204 26.86 -36.68 -11.12
CA MET A 204 28.16 -36.92 -11.76
C MET A 204 29.14 -35.77 -11.47
N ILE A 205 28.68 -34.52 -11.50
CA ILE A 205 29.53 -33.36 -11.15
C ILE A 205 29.92 -33.41 -9.66
N ASP A 206 28.96 -33.65 -8.77
CA ASP A 206 29.19 -33.75 -7.32
C ASP A 206 30.16 -34.88 -6.97
N PHE A 207 30.07 -36.01 -7.66
CA PHE A 207 30.97 -37.15 -7.51
C PHE A 207 32.43 -36.76 -7.79
N PHE A 208 32.70 -36.13 -8.94
CA PHE A 208 34.05 -35.70 -9.30
C PHE A 208 34.55 -34.54 -8.42
N ASP A 209 33.66 -33.62 -8.02
CA ASP A 209 34.01 -32.54 -7.10
C ASP A 209 34.45 -33.10 -5.74
N ARG A 210 33.72 -34.07 -5.17
CA ARG A 210 34.10 -34.74 -3.93
C ARG A 210 35.40 -35.54 -4.05
N ILE A 211 35.60 -36.26 -5.16
CA ILE A 211 36.88 -36.94 -5.42
C ILE A 211 38.04 -35.96 -5.39
N SER A 212 37.90 -34.81 -6.07
CA SER A 212 38.94 -33.78 -6.12
C SER A 212 39.31 -33.20 -4.76
N LYS A 213 38.40 -33.28 -3.78
CA LYS A 213 38.57 -32.83 -2.39
C LYS A 213 39.01 -33.95 -1.45
N SER A 214 39.12 -35.18 -1.94
CA SER A 214 39.50 -36.37 -1.19
C SER A 214 40.93 -36.83 -1.54
N ASP A 215 41.51 -37.70 -0.72
CA ASP A 215 42.82 -38.33 -1.02
C ASP A 215 42.71 -39.56 -1.96
N LEU A 216 41.49 -39.88 -2.43
CA LEU A 216 41.23 -41.05 -3.26
C LEU A 216 41.68 -40.83 -4.70
N LYS A 217 42.31 -41.85 -5.30
CA LYS A 217 42.69 -41.86 -6.72
C LYS A 217 41.63 -42.56 -7.54
N HIS A 218 41.11 -41.86 -8.54
CA HIS A 218 40.12 -42.37 -9.50
C HIS A 218 40.70 -42.30 -10.91
N ASP A 219 40.73 -43.42 -11.63
CA ASP A 219 41.24 -43.50 -13.00
C ASP A 219 40.08 -43.34 -13.99
N SER A 220 39.76 -42.08 -14.32
CA SER A 220 38.70 -41.74 -15.26
C SER A 220 39.23 -40.88 -16.39
N THR A 221 38.64 -41.06 -17.57
CA THR A 221 38.95 -40.26 -18.77
C THR A 221 38.11 -38.99 -18.88
N ARG A 222 37.13 -38.80 -17.98
CA ARG A 222 36.24 -37.63 -17.99
C ARG A 222 36.93 -36.41 -17.40
N SER A 223 36.82 -35.29 -18.09
CA SER A 223 37.25 -33.98 -17.58
C SER A 223 36.14 -33.35 -16.73
N TYR A 224 36.50 -32.84 -15.55
CA TYR A 224 35.57 -32.10 -14.68
C TYR A 224 34.97 -30.88 -15.38
N LEU A 225 35.78 -30.17 -16.16
CA LEU A 225 35.33 -29.02 -16.95
C LEU A 225 34.29 -29.44 -18.01
N ASP A 226 34.51 -30.56 -18.68
CA ASP A 226 33.60 -31.06 -19.71
C ASP A 226 32.26 -31.50 -19.12
N LEU A 227 32.24 -32.02 -17.88
CA LEU A 227 31.01 -32.34 -17.16
C LEU A 227 30.15 -31.10 -16.89
N LEU A 228 30.77 -30.00 -16.44
CA LEU A 228 30.08 -28.73 -16.23
C LEU A 228 29.52 -28.18 -17.55
N ILE A 229 30.31 -28.20 -18.63
CA ILE A 229 29.90 -27.73 -19.96
C ILE A 229 28.72 -28.57 -20.49
N SER A 230 28.82 -29.90 -20.38
CA SER A 230 27.77 -30.83 -20.83
C SER A 230 26.47 -30.64 -20.04
N TYR A 231 26.56 -30.24 -18.78
CA TYR A 231 25.38 -29.91 -17.98
C TYR A 231 24.68 -28.66 -18.52
N VAL A 232 25.43 -27.59 -18.80
CA VAL A 232 24.87 -26.37 -19.40
C VAL A 232 24.29 -26.64 -20.79
N GLU A 233 24.91 -27.49 -21.60
CA GLU A 233 24.35 -27.89 -22.91
C GLU A 233 22.96 -28.53 -22.75
N ARG A 234 22.77 -29.33 -21.70
CA ARG A 234 21.52 -30.06 -21.45
C ARG A 234 20.43 -29.19 -20.82
N VAL A 235 20.75 -28.38 -19.82
CA VAL A 235 19.76 -27.67 -18.99
C VAL A 235 19.95 -26.14 -18.96
N GLY A 236 20.82 -25.59 -19.80
CA GLY A 236 21.12 -24.15 -19.84
C GLY A 236 19.92 -23.28 -20.21
N ASP A 237 18.87 -23.84 -20.84
CA ASP A 237 17.62 -23.13 -21.14
C ASP A 237 16.64 -23.06 -19.96
N VAL A 238 17.02 -23.57 -18.78
CA VAL A 238 16.24 -23.56 -17.55
C VAL A 238 16.83 -22.56 -16.54
N TYR A 239 15.99 -21.83 -15.82
CA TYR A 239 16.41 -20.77 -14.89
C TYR A 239 17.32 -21.24 -13.74
N CYS A 240 17.18 -22.50 -13.29
CA CYS A 240 17.96 -23.03 -12.16
C CYS A 240 19.39 -23.48 -12.54
N CYS A 241 19.76 -23.48 -13.82
CA CYS A 241 21.06 -24.01 -14.28
C CYS A 241 22.24 -23.33 -13.57
N PHE A 242 22.19 -22.00 -13.40
CA PHE A 242 23.21 -21.29 -12.65
C PHE A 242 23.26 -21.74 -11.18
N ASP A 243 22.12 -21.79 -10.50
CA ASP A 243 22.05 -22.12 -9.08
C ASP A 243 22.48 -23.58 -8.80
N ASP A 244 22.14 -24.50 -9.69
CA ASP A 244 22.59 -25.90 -9.64
C ASP A 244 24.13 -26.00 -9.74
N LEU A 245 24.76 -25.20 -10.62
CA LEU A 245 26.21 -25.25 -10.84
C LEU A 245 27.02 -24.38 -9.89
N LYS A 246 26.44 -23.33 -9.30
CA LYS A 246 27.13 -22.35 -8.44
C LYS A 246 28.07 -22.97 -7.40
N PRO A 247 27.68 -24.04 -6.65
CA PRO A 247 28.57 -24.67 -5.66
C PRO A 247 29.87 -25.22 -6.27
N TYR A 248 29.84 -25.63 -7.53
CA TYR A 248 30.92 -26.31 -8.24
C TYR A 248 31.83 -25.34 -9.02
N LEU A 249 31.44 -24.08 -9.19
CA LEU A 249 32.26 -23.09 -9.92
C LEU A 249 33.46 -22.57 -9.12
N PHE A 250 33.44 -22.75 -7.79
CA PHE A 250 34.52 -22.29 -6.91
C PHE A 250 35.84 -23.05 -7.13
N SER A 251 35.80 -24.29 -7.60
CA SER A 251 36.99 -25.11 -7.85
C SER A 251 37.73 -24.74 -9.15
N LEU A 252 37.06 -24.08 -10.11
CA LEU A 252 37.67 -23.75 -11.41
C LEU A 252 38.79 -22.72 -11.30
N SER A 253 39.89 -22.95 -12.02
CA SER A 253 40.96 -21.96 -12.19
C SER A 253 40.53 -20.80 -13.09
N PHE A 254 41.33 -19.73 -13.15
CA PHE A 254 41.05 -18.60 -14.03
C PHE A 254 41.01 -19.01 -15.51
N GLU A 255 41.93 -19.87 -15.95
CA GLU A 255 41.98 -20.33 -17.35
C GLU A 255 40.86 -21.33 -17.66
N ASP A 256 40.51 -22.21 -16.72
CA ASP A 256 39.35 -23.09 -16.89
C ASP A 256 38.04 -22.30 -16.94
N SER A 257 37.93 -21.21 -16.17
CA SER A 257 36.74 -20.34 -16.18
C SER A 257 36.56 -19.61 -17.52
N LYS A 258 37.66 -19.17 -18.16
CA LYS A 258 37.60 -18.60 -19.51
C LYS A 258 37.18 -19.65 -20.53
N THR A 259 37.77 -20.84 -20.44
CA THR A 259 37.45 -21.96 -21.34
C THR A 259 35.99 -22.36 -21.19
N PHE A 260 35.49 -22.43 -19.95
CA PHE A 260 34.09 -22.67 -19.63
C PHE A 260 33.17 -21.63 -20.29
N LEU A 261 33.42 -20.33 -20.06
CA LEU A 261 32.60 -19.26 -20.62
C LEU A 261 32.60 -19.29 -22.15
N GLN A 262 33.76 -19.47 -22.80
CA GLN A 262 33.87 -19.58 -24.26
C GLN A 262 33.02 -20.73 -24.80
N LYS A 263 33.06 -21.90 -24.13
CA LYS A 263 32.29 -23.07 -24.54
C LYS A 263 30.78 -22.89 -24.32
N VAL A 264 30.39 -22.27 -23.22
CA VAL A 264 28.97 -21.96 -22.97
C VAL A 264 28.43 -20.93 -23.95
N GLU A 265 29.24 -19.94 -24.36
CA GLU A 265 28.87 -18.94 -25.36
C GLU A 265 28.53 -19.58 -26.72
N GLU A 266 29.20 -20.69 -27.10
CA GLU A 266 28.90 -21.45 -28.33
C GLU A 266 27.46 -22.00 -28.37
N PHE A 267 26.82 -22.19 -27.20
CA PHE A 267 25.42 -22.65 -27.13
C PHE A 267 24.40 -21.54 -27.39
N ILE A 268 24.83 -20.27 -27.35
CA ILE A 268 23.97 -19.12 -27.60
C ILE A 268 23.80 -18.94 -29.11
N LYS A 269 22.59 -19.21 -29.61
CA LYS A 269 22.24 -19.07 -31.02
C LYS A 269 21.94 -17.60 -31.37
N LYS A 270 22.22 -17.20 -32.61
CA LYS A 270 21.87 -15.85 -33.11
C LYS A 270 20.35 -15.69 -33.21
N ASP A 271 19.81 -14.57 -32.72
CA ASP A 271 18.38 -14.23 -32.84
C ASP A 271 18.05 -13.87 -34.30
N ASP A 272 17.33 -14.74 -34.99
CA ASP A 272 16.66 -14.44 -36.27
C ASP A 272 15.16 -14.30 -36.00
N GLN A 273 14.55 -13.20 -36.47
CA GLN A 273 13.11 -12.94 -36.33
C GLN A 273 12.21 -14.03 -36.94
N LYS A 274 12.74 -14.89 -37.83
CA LYS A 274 12.05 -16.06 -38.38
C LYS A 274 11.96 -17.26 -37.44
N THR A 275 12.67 -17.22 -36.30
CA THR A 275 12.74 -18.32 -35.34
C THR A 275 11.48 -18.38 -34.47
N GLU A 276 10.99 -19.59 -34.17
CA GLU A 276 9.84 -19.80 -33.29
C GLU A 276 10.07 -19.19 -31.89
N LEU A 277 9.05 -18.54 -31.32
CA LEU A 277 9.11 -17.85 -30.03
C LEU A 277 9.63 -18.74 -28.89
N LYS A 278 9.22 -20.01 -28.84
CA LYS A 278 9.67 -20.98 -27.83
C LYS A 278 11.19 -21.18 -27.87
N THR A 279 11.77 -21.26 -29.06
CA THR A 279 13.21 -21.41 -29.27
C THR A 279 13.95 -20.13 -28.88
N ARG A 280 13.37 -18.96 -29.13
CA ARG A 280 13.94 -17.67 -28.74
C ARG A 280 13.96 -17.48 -27.21
N ILE A 281 12.90 -17.91 -26.52
CA ILE A 281 12.85 -17.92 -25.04
C ILE A 281 13.93 -18.86 -24.47
N LYS A 282 14.04 -20.09 -24.99
CA LYS A 282 15.11 -21.02 -24.59
C LYS A 282 16.49 -20.40 -24.76
N ASN A 283 16.74 -19.78 -25.90
CA ASN A 283 18.01 -19.11 -26.18
C ASN A 283 18.28 -17.93 -25.24
N ASN A 284 17.24 -17.15 -24.91
CA ASN A 284 17.32 -16.08 -23.93
C ASN A 284 17.70 -16.61 -22.54
N ASN A 285 17.13 -17.74 -22.12
CA ASN A 285 17.47 -18.35 -20.82
C ASN A 285 18.93 -18.83 -20.79
N ILE A 286 19.44 -19.41 -21.88
CA ILE A 286 20.87 -19.77 -22.00
C ILE A 286 21.74 -18.52 -21.86
N LEU A 287 21.40 -17.44 -22.56
CA LEU A 287 22.12 -16.17 -22.47
C LEU A 287 22.10 -15.58 -21.05
N VAL A 288 20.95 -15.63 -20.38
CA VAL A 288 20.82 -15.18 -18.98
C VAL A 288 21.73 -16.00 -18.07
N ASN A 289 21.71 -17.33 -18.17
CA ASN A 289 22.59 -18.19 -17.38
C ASN A 289 24.07 -17.93 -17.67
N TYR A 290 24.45 -17.76 -18.95
CA TYR A 290 25.81 -17.36 -19.34
C TYR A 290 26.25 -16.07 -18.63
N LEU A 291 25.40 -15.03 -18.61
CA LEU A 291 25.74 -13.76 -17.96
C LEU A 291 25.82 -13.89 -16.43
N LYS A 292 25.04 -14.78 -15.81
CA LYS A 292 25.19 -15.12 -14.38
C LYS A 292 26.53 -15.79 -14.10
N PHE A 293 26.98 -16.72 -14.96
CA PHE A 293 28.33 -17.31 -14.86
C PHE A 293 29.42 -16.27 -15.05
N GLU A 294 29.29 -15.41 -16.07
CA GLU A 294 30.23 -14.30 -16.33
C GLU A 294 30.36 -13.40 -15.10
N ARG A 295 29.22 -12.99 -14.52
CA ARG A 295 29.15 -12.19 -13.30
C ARG A 295 29.85 -12.89 -12.11
N PHE A 296 29.59 -14.18 -11.91
CA PHE A 296 30.19 -14.96 -10.82
C PHE A 296 31.73 -15.00 -10.93
N PHE A 297 32.26 -15.30 -12.11
CA PHE A 297 33.71 -15.34 -12.33
C PHE A 297 34.34 -13.94 -12.29
N PHE A 298 33.64 -12.92 -12.77
CA PHE A 298 34.07 -11.54 -12.65
C PHE A 298 34.30 -11.12 -11.20
N THR A 299 33.40 -11.53 -10.28
CA THR A 299 33.60 -11.28 -8.84
C THR A 299 34.67 -12.15 -8.19
N LYS A 300 34.93 -13.34 -8.75
CA LYS A 300 35.89 -14.30 -8.19
C LYS A 300 37.33 -13.90 -8.44
N PHE A 301 37.65 -13.46 -9.66
CA PHE A 301 39.04 -13.32 -10.12
C PHE A 301 39.55 -11.89 -10.20
N THR A 302 38.77 -10.91 -9.75
CA THR A 302 39.07 -9.47 -9.63
C THR A 302 40.26 -8.94 -10.45
N LEU A 303 40.01 -8.16 -11.51
CA LEU A 303 41.05 -7.35 -12.16
C LEU A 303 41.58 -6.29 -11.17
N GLU A 304 42.89 -6.28 -10.92
CA GLU A 304 43.58 -5.39 -9.96
C GLU A 304 43.52 -3.89 -10.35
N ASN A 305 43.04 -3.54 -11.56
CA ASN A 305 43.09 -2.18 -12.09
C ASN A 305 41.70 -1.48 -12.09
N THR A 306 41.55 -0.47 -11.24
CA THR A 306 40.27 0.16 -10.86
C THR A 306 39.60 1.03 -11.93
N ASN A 307 40.35 1.52 -12.93
CA ASN A 307 39.84 2.42 -13.98
C ASN A 307 39.32 1.66 -15.22
N GLU A 308 39.96 0.55 -15.59
CA GLU A 308 39.47 -0.34 -16.66
C GLU A 308 38.15 -1.00 -16.25
N ARG A 309 38.00 -1.31 -14.94
CA ARG A 309 36.80 -1.92 -14.38
C ARG A 309 35.54 -1.08 -14.58
N GLU A 310 35.58 0.21 -14.29
CA GLU A 310 34.42 1.09 -14.45
C GLU A 310 33.97 1.18 -15.92
N THR A 311 34.94 1.28 -16.84
CA THR A 311 34.67 1.33 -18.28
C THR A 311 34.03 0.04 -18.80
N ILE A 312 34.52 -1.12 -18.35
CA ILE A 312 33.97 -2.44 -18.71
C ILE A 312 32.55 -2.61 -18.15
N VAL A 313 32.34 -2.22 -16.89
CA VAL A 313 31.02 -2.31 -16.24
C VAL A 313 29.98 -1.43 -16.94
N LEU A 314 30.32 -0.18 -17.26
CA LEU A 314 29.41 0.73 -17.97
C LEU A 314 29.04 0.22 -19.36
N LYS A 315 30.01 -0.34 -20.10
CA LYS A 315 29.77 -0.97 -21.41
C LYS A 315 28.84 -2.19 -21.29
N ASN A 316 29.00 -2.97 -20.21
CA ASN A 316 28.14 -4.12 -19.95
C ASN A 316 26.70 -3.69 -19.60
N ILE A 317 26.51 -2.58 -18.88
CA ILE A 317 25.17 -2.04 -18.57
C ILE A 317 24.40 -1.71 -19.86
N GLU A 318 25.02 -1.01 -20.81
CA GLU A 318 24.40 -0.67 -22.09
C GLU A 318 24.01 -1.92 -22.89
N LYS A 319 24.92 -2.92 -22.94
CA LYS A 319 24.65 -4.21 -23.58
C LYS A 319 23.45 -4.91 -22.94
N LEU A 320 23.39 -4.97 -21.61
CA LEU A 320 22.32 -5.64 -20.87
C LEU A 320 20.97 -4.94 -21.08
N PHE A 321 20.94 -3.62 -21.10
CA PHE A 321 19.70 -2.88 -21.32
C PHE A 321 19.16 -3.11 -22.75
N ASN A 322 20.03 -3.12 -23.75
CA ASN A 322 19.66 -3.48 -25.13
C ASN A 322 19.14 -4.93 -25.24
N LEU A 323 19.71 -5.86 -24.48
CA LEU A 323 19.19 -7.24 -24.40
C LEU A 323 17.79 -7.26 -23.76
N TYR A 324 17.56 -6.50 -22.69
CA TYR A 324 16.24 -6.35 -22.09
C TYR A 324 15.21 -5.81 -23.08
N GLN A 325 15.51 -4.74 -23.81
CA GLN A 325 14.61 -4.16 -24.81
C GLN A 325 14.23 -5.19 -25.90
N ASN A 326 15.20 -6.02 -26.30
CA ASN A 326 14.95 -7.13 -27.22
C ASN A 326 14.05 -8.23 -26.64
N THR A 327 13.91 -8.35 -25.33
CA THR A 327 12.97 -9.34 -24.77
C THR A 327 11.53 -8.85 -24.71
N LEU A 328 11.28 -7.52 -24.79
CA LEU A 328 9.92 -6.96 -24.69
C LEU A 328 8.99 -7.50 -25.79
N LYS A 329 9.53 -7.90 -26.93
CA LYS A 329 8.81 -8.57 -28.02
C LYS A 329 8.38 -10.01 -27.71
N PHE A 330 8.83 -10.62 -26.61
CA PHE A 330 8.55 -12.02 -26.27
C PHE A 330 7.25 -12.21 -25.47
N GLY A 331 6.62 -11.13 -24.96
CA GLY A 331 5.64 -11.19 -23.88
C GLY A 331 4.23 -10.63 -24.12
N ALA A 332 3.76 -10.45 -25.37
CA ALA A 332 2.44 -9.86 -25.66
C ALA A 332 1.21 -10.66 -25.12
N LYS A 333 1.44 -11.80 -24.45
CA LYS A 333 0.42 -12.69 -23.86
C LYS A 333 0.78 -13.17 -22.44
N ASN A 334 1.80 -12.61 -21.79
CA ASN A 334 2.12 -13.03 -20.43
C ASN A 334 0.92 -12.75 -19.52
N LEU A 335 0.57 -13.71 -18.65
CA LEU A 335 -0.40 -13.48 -17.60
C LEU A 335 0.16 -12.39 -16.69
N ASP A 336 -0.70 -11.47 -16.22
CA ASP A 336 -0.30 -10.28 -15.44
C ASP A 336 0.61 -10.58 -14.23
N LYS A 337 0.67 -11.85 -13.78
CA LYS A 337 1.40 -12.33 -12.59
C LYS A 337 2.73 -13.03 -12.88
N GLU A 338 3.15 -13.16 -14.12
CA GLU A 338 4.45 -13.78 -14.48
C GLU A 338 5.55 -12.73 -14.66
N ASN A 339 6.77 -13.04 -14.23
CA ASN A 339 7.94 -12.18 -14.48
C ASN A 339 8.23 -12.10 -15.98
N HIS A 340 8.76 -10.97 -16.43
CA HIS A 340 9.13 -10.81 -17.82
C HIS A 340 10.44 -11.57 -18.13
N PHE A 341 10.54 -12.16 -19.32
CA PHE A 341 11.69 -13.00 -19.73
C PHE A 341 13.05 -12.28 -19.69
N GLY A 342 13.05 -10.95 -19.66
CA GLY A 342 14.25 -10.12 -19.59
C GLY A 342 14.60 -9.59 -18.20
N ASP A 343 13.78 -9.81 -17.17
CA ASP A 343 13.95 -9.13 -15.87
C ASP A 343 15.33 -9.35 -15.25
N ASP A 344 15.92 -10.53 -15.43
CA ASP A 344 17.26 -10.87 -14.96
C ASP A 344 18.35 -9.93 -15.52
N PHE A 345 18.17 -9.37 -16.73
CA PHE A 345 19.10 -8.36 -17.28
C PHE A 345 19.09 -7.07 -16.47
N LEU A 346 17.91 -6.63 -16.00
CA LEU A 346 17.80 -5.43 -15.17
C LEU A 346 18.40 -5.67 -13.78
N ILE A 347 18.21 -6.85 -13.20
CA ILE A 347 18.83 -7.23 -11.93
C ILE A 347 20.37 -7.25 -12.08
N LEU A 348 20.91 -7.79 -13.17
CA LEU A 348 22.35 -7.77 -13.45
C LEU A 348 22.88 -6.33 -13.53
N ILE A 349 22.18 -5.43 -14.23
CA ILE A 349 22.53 -4.00 -14.29
C ILE A 349 22.59 -3.40 -12.89
N VAL A 350 21.57 -3.65 -12.07
CA VAL A 350 21.46 -3.14 -10.70
C VAL A 350 22.61 -3.66 -9.83
N PHE A 351 22.99 -4.93 -9.97
CA PHE A 351 24.13 -5.49 -9.24
C PHE A 351 25.44 -4.79 -9.62
N TYR A 352 25.64 -4.50 -10.90
CA TYR A 352 26.80 -3.73 -11.37
C TYR A 352 26.79 -2.29 -10.84
N LEU A 353 25.64 -1.63 -10.80
CA LEU A 353 25.51 -0.27 -10.27
C LEU A 353 25.75 -0.21 -8.76
N ILE A 354 25.26 -1.20 -8.01
CA ILE A 354 25.51 -1.32 -6.57
C ILE A 354 27.01 -1.53 -6.30
N ASP A 355 27.68 -2.40 -7.06
CA ASP A 355 29.14 -2.59 -6.96
C ASP A 355 29.91 -1.28 -7.17
N LEU A 356 29.47 -0.43 -8.12
CA LEU A 356 30.09 0.86 -8.38
C LEU A 356 29.81 1.87 -7.27
N PHE A 357 28.59 1.90 -6.74
CA PHE A 357 28.21 2.74 -5.60
C PHE A 357 29.03 2.40 -4.35
N GLU A 358 29.20 1.12 -4.03
CA GLU A 358 29.93 0.67 -2.84
C GLU A 358 31.43 1.00 -2.87
N LYS A 359 32.00 1.24 -4.06
CA LYS A 359 33.41 1.63 -4.20
C LYS A 359 33.69 3.00 -3.56
N ASP A 360 32.77 3.94 -3.69
CA ASP A 360 32.86 5.29 -3.10
C ASP A 360 31.47 5.90 -2.94
N LYS A 361 30.87 5.62 -1.78
CA LYS A 361 29.50 6.05 -1.44
C LYS A 361 29.32 7.56 -1.43
N GLU A 362 30.37 8.30 -1.07
CA GLU A 362 30.32 9.76 -0.93
C GLU A 362 30.41 10.46 -2.28
N SER A 363 31.27 10.00 -3.18
CA SER A 363 31.48 10.64 -4.48
C SER A 363 30.62 10.09 -5.62
N LEU A 364 30.03 8.90 -5.46
CA LEU A 364 29.26 8.20 -6.51
C LEU A 364 27.77 7.93 -6.17
N PRO A 365 27.02 8.85 -5.53
CA PRO A 365 25.62 8.59 -5.18
C PRO A 365 24.71 8.41 -6.41
N HIS A 366 25.14 8.88 -7.59
CA HIS A 366 24.38 8.74 -8.84
C HIS A 366 24.12 7.28 -9.25
N TYR A 367 25.03 6.34 -8.92
CA TYR A 367 24.83 4.93 -9.23
C TYR A 367 23.70 4.29 -8.40
N LEU A 368 23.48 4.77 -7.16
CA LEU A 368 22.33 4.39 -6.34
C LEU A 368 21.01 4.80 -7.01
N PHE A 369 20.92 6.04 -7.47
CA PHE A 369 19.71 6.53 -8.16
C PHE A 369 19.49 5.86 -9.52
N GLN A 370 20.55 5.54 -10.26
CA GLN A 370 20.44 4.74 -11.48
C GLN A 370 19.93 3.32 -11.19
N ALA A 371 20.36 2.69 -10.10
CA ALA A 371 19.86 1.37 -9.71
C ALA A 371 18.36 1.41 -9.38
N ILE A 372 17.91 2.42 -8.63
CA ILE A 372 16.48 2.66 -8.34
C ILE A 372 15.70 2.87 -9.65
N SER A 373 16.22 3.71 -10.53
CA SER A 373 15.63 4.02 -11.84
C SER A 373 15.37 2.78 -12.69
N ILE A 374 16.37 1.91 -12.79
CA ILE A 374 16.32 0.68 -13.58
C ILE A 374 15.26 -0.29 -13.02
N LEU A 375 15.21 -0.45 -11.70
CA LEU A 375 14.21 -1.32 -11.07
C LEU A 375 12.80 -0.76 -11.19
N GLU A 376 12.60 0.55 -11.03
CA GLU A 376 11.29 1.19 -11.23
C GLU A 376 10.80 1.05 -12.68
N TYR A 377 11.71 1.18 -13.65
CA TYR A 377 11.40 0.94 -15.05
C TYR A 377 10.98 -0.51 -15.33
N GLY A 378 11.65 -1.48 -14.70
CA GLY A 378 11.28 -2.88 -14.74
C GLY A 378 9.95 -3.17 -14.06
N LEU A 379 9.71 -2.58 -12.88
CA LEU A 379 8.51 -2.81 -12.07
C LEU A 379 7.24 -2.37 -12.79
N LYS A 380 7.28 -1.28 -13.58
CA LYS A 380 6.15 -0.86 -14.44
C LYS A 380 5.71 -1.93 -15.45
N ARG A 381 6.59 -2.88 -15.80
CA ARG A 381 6.33 -3.97 -16.77
C ARG A 381 6.19 -5.34 -16.11
N SER A 382 6.72 -5.50 -14.90
CA SER A 382 6.64 -6.73 -14.12
C SER A 382 6.21 -6.41 -12.69
N LEU A 383 4.93 -6.03 -12.58
CA LEU A 383 4.32 -5.48 -11.36
C LEU A 383 4.46 -6.38 -10.12
N TYR A 384 4.54 -7.70 -10.32
CA TYR A 384 4.64 -8.69 -9.25
C TYR A 384 6.05 -9.24 -9.04
N ASN A 385 7.07 -8.66 -9.69
CA ASN A 385 8.44 -9.12 -9.52
C ASN A 385 8.94 -8.79 -8.11
N ILE A 386 9.00 -9.84 -7.27
CA ILE A 386 9.37 -9.74 -5.85
C ILE A 386 10.81 -9.23 -5.71
N GLN A 387 11.73 -9.65 -6.57
CA GLN A 387 13.14 -9.25 -6.47
C GLN A 387 13.32 -7.75 -6.73
N PHE A 388 12.56 -7.17 -7.68
CA PHE A 388 12.54 -5.72 -7.88
C PHE A 388 12.07 -4.98 -6.64
N LYS A 389 10.93 -5.40 -6.04
CA LYS A 389 10.38 -4.78 -4.83
C LYS A 389 11.33 -4.87 -3.64
N LEU A 390 11.89 -6.07 -3.38
CA LEU A 390 12.83 -6.26 -2.27
C LEU A 390 14.08 -5.39 -2.42
N LEU A 391 14.67 -5.31 -3.62
CA LEU A 391 15.82 -4.46 -3.89
C LEU A 391 15.46 -2.97 -3.77
N LEU A 392 14.32 -2.55 -4.35
CA LEU A 392 13.85 -1.16 -4.29
C LEU A 392 13.64 -0.69 -2.85
N ILE A 393 12.97 -1.48 -1.99
CA ILE A 393 12.76 -1.13 -0.58
C ILE A 393 14.10 -0.74 0.08
N ARG A 394 15.14 -1.56 -0.13
CA ARG A 394 16.44 -1.33 0.50
C ARG A 394 17.23 -0.19 -0.14
N LEU A 395 17.17 -0.06 -1.47
CA LEU A 395 17.82 1.06 -2.18
C LEU A 395 17.17 2.40 -1.80
N TYR A 396 15.84 2.45 -1.66
CA TYR A 396 15.13 3.61 -1.16
C TYR A 396 15.53 3.96 0.27
N TYR A 397 15.60 2.97 1.17
CA TYR A 397 16.07 3.21 2.54
C TYR A 397 17.50 3.74 2.58
N LYS A 398 18.38 3.25 1.70
CA LYS A 398 19.74 3.79 1.52
C LYS A 398 19.74 5.21 0.96
N ALA A 399 18.78 5.57 0.13
CA ALA A 399 18.56 6.94 -0.34
C ALA A 399 17.86 7.85 0.70
N GLY A 400 17.48 7.30 1.87
CA GLY A 400 16.77 8.05 2.91
C GLY A 400 15.25 8.16 2.72
N VAL A 401 14.69 7.44 1.73
CA VAL A 401 13.27 7.46 1.37
C VAL A 401 12.60 6.20 1.91
N PHE A 402 11.48 6.34 2.63
CA PHE A 402 10.78 5.17 3.20
C PHE A 402 9.26 5.14 2.97
N VAL A 403 8.65 6.24 2.55
CA VAL A 403 7.20 6.33 2.36
C VAL A 403 6.77 5.38 1.24
N ARG A 404 7.28 5.55 0.03
CA ARG A 404 6.99 4.69 -1.14
C ARG A 404 7.17 3.18 -0.86
N PRO A 405 8.29 2.74 -0.25
CA PRO A 405 8.42 1.35 0.21
C PRO A 405 7.27 0.87 1.09
N ILE A 406 6.85 1.65 2.09
CA ILE A 406 5.87 1.23 3.10
C ILE A 406 4.44 1.32 2.61
N THR A 407 4.06 2.42 1.96
CA THR A 407 2.67 2.68 1.55
C THR A 407 2.25 1.84 0.35
N ASN A 408 3.21 1.43 -0.49
CA ASN A 408 2.93 0.71 -1.73
C ASN A 408 3.58 -0.68 -1.74
N MET A 409 4.91 -0.74 -1.71
CA MET A 409 5.63 -1.99 -2.00
C MET A 409 5.40 -3.08 -0.95
N VAL A 410 5.46 -2.72 0.34
CA VAL A 410 5.22 -3.68 1.45
C VAL A 410 3.78 -4.18 1.45
N VAL A 411 2.82 -3.30 1.16
CA VAL A 411 1.40 -3.65 1.06
C VAL A 411 1.17 -4.64 -0.09
N GLU A 412 1.78 -4.39 -1.25
CA GLU A 412 1.67 -5.26 -2.42
C GLU A 412 2.43 -6.59 -2.28
N LEU A 413 3.50 -6.65 -1.48
CA LEU A 413 4.21 -7.90 -1.18
C LEU A 413 3.38 -8.85 -0.30
N ASP A 414 2.33 -8.34 0.36
CA ASP A 414 1.39 -9.11 1.18
C ASP A 414 2.06 -10.01 2.24
N ILE A 415 3.11 -9.49 2.89
CA ILE A 415 3.90 -10.23 3.89
C ILE A 415 3.05 -10.54 5.13
N LYS A 416 2.74 -11.82 5.35
CA LYS A 416 1.86 -12.30 6.42
C LYS A 416 2.49 -13.46 7.21
N GLN A 417 2.07 -13.61 8.47
CA GLN A 417 2.38 -14.76 9.33
C GLN A 417 3.87 -15.10 9.39
N THR A 418 4.30 -16.31 9.01
CA THR A 418 5.70 -16.77 9.06
C THR A 418 6.65 -15.94 8.19
N LEU A 419 6.14 -15.21 7.20
CA LEU A 419 6.95 -14.27 6.41
C LEU A 419 7.33 -13.01 7.21
N LEU A 420 6.56 -12.65 8.26
CA LEU A 420 6.93 -11.55 9.17
C LEU A 420 8.17 -11.91 10.01
N GLU A 421 8.35 -13.20 10.33
CA GLU A 421 9.54 -13.71 11.03
C GLU A 421 10.76 -13.75 10.08
N SER A 422 10.57 -14.29 8.88
CA SER A 422 11.68 -14.58 7.95
C SER A 422 12.08 -13.40 7.06
N ILE A 423 11.14 -12.59 6.57
CA ILE A 423 11.39 -11.53 5.58
C ILE A 423 11.07 -10.13 6.15
N GLY A 424 10.30 -10.03 7.23
CA GLY A 424 9.87 -8.74 7.78
C GLY A 424 11.02 -7.80 8.16
N TRP A 425 12.21 -8.33 8.42
CA TRP A 425 13.43 -7.55 8.63
C TRP A 425 13.77 -6.62 7.44
N VAL A 426 13.43 -7.01 6.21
CA VAL A 426 13.76 -6.26 4.98
C VAL A 426 13.20 -4.85 4.98
N TYR A 427 11.96 -4.67 5.47
CA TYR A 427 11.30 -3.36 5.46
C TYR A 427 11.19 -2.70 6.84
N ILE A 428 11.51 -3.42 7.90
CA ILE A 428 11.43 -2.90 9.28
C ILE A 428 12.78 -2.36 9.75
N GLU A 429 13.87 -3.09 9.47
CA GLU A 429 15.21 -2.67 9.87
C GLU A 429 15.66 -1.48 8.99
N GLY A 430 15.98 -0.36 9.63
CA GLY A 430 16.32 0.91 8.98
C GLY A 430 15.23 1.98 9.07
N LEU A 431 13.96 1.59 9.14
CA LEU A 431 12.83 2.51 9.20
C LEU A 431 12.86 3.43 10.42
N GLU A 432 13.33 2.92 11.57
CA GLU A 432 13.41 3.70 12.81
C GLU A 432 14.34 4.92 12.71
N TYR A 433 15.34 4.88 11.83
CA TYR A 433 16.30 5.97 11.65
C TYR A 433 15.77 7.05 10.70
N LEU A 434 14.87 6.66 9.79
CA LEU A 434 14.31 7.54 8.78
C LEU A 434 13.01 8.22 9.26
N ALA A 435 12.26 7.57 10.14
CA ALA A 435 11.00 8.09 10.68
C ALA A 435 11.23 9.21 11.70
N SER A 436 10.81 10.43 11.37
CA SER A 436 10.81 11.59 12.27
C SER A 436 9.48 12.37 12.19
N GLY A 437 9.18 13.17 13.22
CA GLY A 437 7.97 14.00 13.28
C GLY A 437 6.68 13.19 13.12
N LYS A 438 5.73 13.69 12.31
CA LYS A 438 4.44 13.02 12.04
C LYS A 438 4.61 11.63 11.40
N LYS A 439 5.70 11.39 10.67
CA LYS A 439 5.99 10.11 9.99
C LYS A 439 6.35 8.96 10.96
N LEU A 440 6.65 9.27 12.23
CA LEU A 440 6.76 8.26 13.30
C LEU A 440 5.45 7.50 13.55
N ILE A 441 4.29 8.14 13.27
CA ILE A 441 2.98 7.53 13.47
C ILE A 441 2.75 6.41 12.45
N GLU A 442 3.09 6.64 11.18
CA GLU A 442 3.01 5.65 10.10
C GLU A 442 3.95 4.48 10.36
N ALA A 443 5.22 4.76 10.68
CA ALA A 443 6.18 3.71 11.05
C ALA A 443 5.69 2.88 12.26
N SER A 444 5.07 3.52 13.26
CA SER A 444 4.50 2.83 14.41
C SER A 444 3.34 1.90 14.04
N LYS A 445 2.49 2.26 13.07
CA LYS A 445 1.43 1.36 12.59
C LYS A 445 2.05 0.11 11.95
N THR A 446 3.07 0.30 11.12
CA THR A 446 3.82 -0.78 10.46
C THR A 446 4.48 -1.71 11.47
N PHE A 447 5.17 -1.18 12.49
CA PHE A 447 5.81 -1.99 13.53
C PHE A 447 4.80 -2.80 14.36
N ASN A 448 3.64 -2.24 14.70
CA ASN A 448 2.64 -2.97 15.48
C ASN A 448 2.07 -4.17 14.70
N GLY A 449 1.95 -4.06 13.38
CA GLY A 449 1.50 -5.15 12.51
C GLY A 449 2.45 -6.37 12.52
N THR A 450 3.74 -6.18 12.76
CA THR A 450 4.72 -7.28 12.67
C THR A 450 4.68 -8.25 13.84
N LEU A 451 4.09 -7.85 14.97
CA LEU A 451 3.94 -8.73 16.14
C LEU A 451 2.82 -9.77 15.99
N ALA A 452 2.00 -9.66 14.93
CA ALA A 452 0.83 -10.51 14.73
C ALA A 452 1.16 -12.01 14.78
N ILE A 453 2.27 -12.44 14.16
CA ILE A 453 2.71 -13.85 14.12
C ILE A 453 3.01 -14.42 15.52
N TYR A 454 3.60 -13.63 16.42
CA TYR A 454 3.92 -14.13 17.76
C TYR A 454 2.66 -14.24 18.62
N VAL A 455 1.73 -13.29 18.46
CA VAL A 455 0.44 -13.30 19.17
C VAL A 455 -0.44 -14.46 18.70
N SER A 456 -0.50 -14.75 17.39
CA SER A 456 -1.22 -15.91 16.86
C SER A 456 -0.55 -17.22 17.31
N SER A 457 0.78 -17.31 17.20
CA SER A 457 1.55 -18.50 17.56
C SER A 457 1.37 -18.90 19.03
N GLU A 458 1.20 -17.97 19.97
CA GLU A 458 0.95 -18.28 21.38
C GLU A 458 -0.36 -19.07 21.60
N LYS A 459 -1.33 -18.92 20.70
CA LYS A 459 -2.64 -19.60 20.74
C LYS A 459 -2.67 -20.84 19.84
N GLU A 460 -2.16 -20.72 18.62
CA GLU A 460 -2.30 -21.74 17.58
C GLU A 460 -1.36 -22.93 17.80
N THR A 461 -0.08 -22.69 18.14
CA THR A 461 0.90 -23.79 18.27
C THR A 461 0.58 -24.79 19.40
N PRO A 462 0.05 -24.41 20.59
CA PRO A 462 -0.47 -25.37 21.55
C PRO A 462 -1.62 -26.22 21.01
N ASP A 463 -2.51 -25.65 20.20
CA ASP A 463 -3.66 -26.34 19.64
C ASP A 463 -3.22 -27.29 18.49
N MET A 464 -2.19 -26.92 17.71
CA MET A 464 -1.55 -27.84 16.74
C MET A 464 -0.90 -29.05 17.41
N ILE A 465 -0.13 -28.84 18.49
CA ILE A 465 0.45 -29.93 19.30
C ILE A 465 -0.66 -30.85 19.79
N LEU A 466 -1.77 -30.25 20.22
CA LEU A 466 -2.89 -30.95 20.75
C LEU A 466 -3.60 -31.83 19.74
N GLU A 467 -3.89 -31.29 18.56
CA GLU A 467 -4.45 -32.03 17.44
C GLU A 467 -3.54 -33.20 17.06
N ALA A 468 -2.22 -33.00 17.04
CA ALA A 468 -1.28 -34.07 16.78
C ALA A 468 -1.37 -35.22 17.81
N PHE A 469 -1.59 -34.92 19.10
CA PHE A 469 -1.91 -35.96 20.10
C PHE A 469 -3.25 -36.67 19.80
N GLN A 470 -4.29 -35.92 19.43
CA GLN A 470 -5.62 -36.47 19.15
C GLN A 470 -5.64 -37.39 17.92
N TYR A 471 -4.98 -36.99 16.84
CA TYR A 471 -4.87 -37.76 15.60
C TYR A 471 -3.77 -38.83 15.64
N GLY A 472 -2.93 -38.84 16.67
CA GLY A 472 -1.85 -39.83 16.83
C GLY A 472 -0.66 -39.58 15.89
N THR A 473 -0.46 -38.34 15.43
CA THR A 473 0.63 -37.94 14.54
C THR A 473 1.88 -37.57 15.35
N TYR A 474 2.46 -38.56 16.04
CA TYR A 474 3.54 -38.34 17.00
C TYR A 474 4.79 -37.70 16.40
N SER A 475 5.10 -37.98 15.13
CA SER A 475 6.22 -37.37 14.40
C SER A 475 6.19 -35.83 14.38
N LYS A 476 4.99 -35.22 14.34
CA LYS A 476 4.83 -33.77 14.22
C LYS A 476 4.82 -33.01 15.55
N ILE A 477 4.64 -33.71 16.67
CA ILE A 477 4.61 -33.07 17.99
C ILE A 477 5.95 -32.41 18.31
N GLU A 478 7.07 -33.08 18.01
CA GLU A 478 8.40 -32.52 18.20
C GLU A 478 8.64 -31.30 17.31
N GLU A 479 8.31 -31.40 16.01
CA GLU A 479 8.42 -30.29 15.06
C GLU A 479 7.60 -29.06 15.50
N PHE A 480 6.37 -29.25 15.97
CA PHE A 480 5.53 -28.14 16.46
C PHE A 480 6.05 -27.53 17.77
N MET A 481 6.63 -28.35 18.66
CA MET A 481 7.26 -27.85 19.87
C MET A 481 8.53 -27.05 19.57
N GLU A 482 9.34 -27.52 18.62
CA GLU A 482 10.53 -26.82 18.14
C GLU A 482 10.15 -25.51 17.45
N PHE A 483 9.18 -25.52 16.54
CA PHE A 483 8.67 -24.31 15.88
C PHE A 483 8.19 -23.28 16.90
N ARG A 484 7.41 -23.69 17.90
CA ARG A 484 6.97 -22.83 19.00
C ARG A 484 8.16 -22.27 19.79
N ALA A 485 9.17 -23.09 20.08
CA ALA A 485 10.37 -22.67 20.80
C ALA A 485 11.19 -21.65 20.00
N ASN A 486 11.34 -21.86 18.69
CA ASN A 486 12.07 -20.98 17.78
C ASN A 486 11.39 -19.60 17.68
N LEU A 487 10.05 -19.55 17.59
CA LEU A 487 9.32 -18.28 17.59
C LEU A 487 9.35 -17.59 18.97
N LYS A 488 9.29 -18.36 20.06
CA LYS A 488 9.36 -17.80 21.43
C LYS A 488 10.73 -17.18 21.74
N ASN A 489 11.80 -17.77 21.20
CA ASN A 489 13.19 -17.32 21.37
C ASN A 489 13.73 -16.56 20.15
N SER A 490 12.84 -16.07 19.28
CA SER A 490 13.21 -15.37 18.05
C SER A 490 13.98 -14.08 18.33
N LEU A 491 15.09 -13.91 17.61
CA LEU A 491 15.83 -12.64 17.55
C LEU A 491 14.98 -11.55 16.89
N GLN A 492 14.21 -11.89 15.86
CA GLN A 492 13.39 -10.94 15.13
C GLN A 492 12.25 -10.39 16.00
N LYS A 493 11.64 -11.23 16.84
CA LYS A 493 10.66 -10.81 17.84
C LYS A 493 11.24 -9.73 18.76
N PHE A 494 12.44 -9.99 19.27
CA PHE A 494 13.14 -9.07 20.16
C PHE A 494 13.47 -7.74 19.45
N ILE A 495 13.92 -7.78 18.20
CA ILE A 495 14.15 -6.59 17.38
C ILE A 495 12.85 -5.79 17.27
N TYR A 496 11.73 -6.40 16.87
CA TYR A 496 10.45 -5.69 16.76
C TYR A 496 9.98 -5.07 18.08
N GLU A 497 10.02 -5.82 19.17
CA GLU A 497 9.66 -5.31 20.51
C GLU A 497 10.53 -4.10 20.90
N THR A 498 11.82 -4.15 20.59
CA THR A 498 12.77 -3.05 20.82
C THR A 498 12.46 -1.84 19.95
N LEU A 499 12.20 -2.03 18.65
CA LEU A 499 11.87 -0.94 17.72
C LEU A 499 10.56 -0.24 18.10
N ILE A 500 9.54 -1.01 18.49
CA ILE A 500 8.26 -0.48 19.00
C ILE A 500 8.50 0.32 20.28
N PHE A 501 9.31 -0.20 21.20
CA PHE A 501 9.64 0.49 22.44
C PHE A 501 10.39 1.81 22.18
N LYS A 502 11.44 1.79 21.35
CA LYS A 502 12.19 2.99 20.93
C LYS A 502 11.28 4.03 20.28
N THR A 503 10.38 3.60 19.39
CA THR A 503 9.44 4.48 18.70
C THR A 503 8.45 5.11 19.67
N LYS A 504 7.92 4.35 20.63
CA LYS A 504 7.06 4.88 21.71
C LYS A 504 7.80 5.88 22.59
N LEU A 505 9.04 5.59 22.98
CA LEU A 505 9.89 6.53 23.72
C LEU A 505 10.16 7.81 22.94
N ARG A 506 10.53 7.71 21.66
CA ARG A 506 10.73 8.89 20.80
C ARG A 506 9.45 9.68 20.66
N ARG A 507 8.29 9.03 20.52
CA ARG A 507 7.00 9.73 20.49
C ARG A 507 6.75 10.51 21.78
N ILE A 508 7.01 9.90 22.94
CA ILE A 508 6.94 10.59 24.23
C ILE A 508 7.89 11.80 24.21
N VAL A 509 9.18 11.60 23.94
CA VAL A 509 10.19 12.69 23.96
C VAL A 509 9.93 13.80 22.93
N THR A 510 9.35 13.47 21.77
CA THR A 510 9.13 14.44 20.67
C THR A 510 7.80 15.18 20.79
N PHE A 511 6.80 14.60 21.47
CA PHE A 511 5.43 15.14 21.53
C PHE A 511 4.95 15.46 22.96
N THR A 512 5.75 15.25 24.01
CA THR A 512 5.37 15.68 25.36
C THR A 512 5.46 17.20 25.50
N ASP A 513 4.30 17.81 25.74
CA ASP A 513 4.18 19.05 26.49
C ASP A 513 4.69 18.79 27.93
N PRO A 514 5.72 19.51 28.43
CA PRO A 514 6.28 19.30 29.76
C PRO A 514 5.26 19.36 30.91
N ASP A 515 4.08 19.96 30.67
CA ASP A 515 3.08 20.25 31.70
C ASP A 515 1.90 19.24 31.76
N ASN A 516 1.90 18.18 30.94
CA ASN A 516 0.82 17.18 30.94
C ASN A 516 1.10 15.98 31.89
N GLU A 517 0.56 16.05 33.12
CA GLU A 517 0.77 15.05 34.19
C GLU A 517 0.28 13.63 33.87
N ASP A 518 -0.65 13.45 32.93
CA ASP A 518 -1.21 12.13 32.62
C ASP A 518 -0.33 11.29 31.67
N GLU A 519 0.50 11.92 30.84
CA GLU A 519 1.48 11.19 30.01
C GLU A 519 2.73 10.79 30.80
N VAL A 520 3.13 11.59 31.80
CA VAL A 520 4.26 11.27 32.71
C VAL A 520 3.95 10.05 33.60
N LYS A 521 2.68 9.83 33.97
CA LYS A 521 2.25 8.64 34.73
C LYS A 521 2.33 7.35 33.91
N PHE A 522 2.20 7.41 32.58
CA PHE A 522 2.31 6.24 31.70
C PHE A 522 3.75 5.71 31.60
N GLY A 523 4.76 6.57 31.75
CA GLY A 523 6.17 6.17 31.83
C GLY A 523 6.53 5.38 33.10
N ASN A 524 5.75 5.52 34.17
CA ASN A 524 6.01 4.87 35.46
C ASN A 524 5.25 3.54 35.66
N SER A 525 4.26 3.22 34.82
CA SER A 525 3.44 2.00 34.97
C SER A 525 4.05 0.74 34.33
N GLU A 526 5.10 0.86 33.49
CA GLU A 526 5.85 -0.27 32.92
C GLU A 526 7.13 -0.65 33.71
N GLY A 527 7.14 -0.45 35.03
CA GLY A 527 8.28 -0.82 35.90
C GLY A 527 8.74 -2.28 35.78
N VAL A 528 7.90 -3.18 35.26
CA VAL A 528 8.24 -4.60 35.01
C VAL A 528 9.17 -4.78 33.79
N LYS A 529 9.12 -3.91 32.77
CA LYS A 529 9.97 -4.03 31.57
C LYS A 529 11.36 -3.42 31.77
N LYS A 530 11.49 -2.35 32.55
CA LYS A 530 12.76 -1.66 32.82
C LYS A 530 13.83 -2.60 33.39
N GLN A 531 13.45 -3.44 34.35
CA GLN A 531 14.34 -4.41 34.99
C GLN A 531 14.76 -5.57 34.05
N THR A 532 13.99 -5.81 32.98
CA THR A 532 14.31 -6.81 31.96
C THR A 532 15.33 -6.25 30.97
N TYR A 533 15.22 -4.97 30.57
CA TYR A 533 16.18 -4.31 29.70
C TYR A 533 17.54 -4.03 30.37
N GLU A 534 17.56 -3.66 31.66
CA GLU A 534 18.80 -3.46 32.42
C GLU A 534 19.65 -4.76 32.47
N ASN A 535 19.01 -5.91 32.72
CA ASN A 535 19.68 -7.22 32.70
C ASN A 535 20.18 -7.64 31.30
N VAL A 536 19.46 -7.25 30.24
CA VAL A 536 19.88 -7.50 28.85
C VAL A 536 21.08 -6.65 28.46
N LEU A 537 21.15 -5.40 28.92
CA LEU A 537 22.27 -4.50 28.63
C LEU A 537 23.58 -4.96 29.32
N GLU A 538 23.49 -5.53 30.52
CA GLU A 538 24.66 -6.05 31.24
C GLU A 538 25.27 -7.31 30.59
N ASN A 539 24.49 -8.11 29.85
CA ASN A 539 24.93 -9.35 29.18
C ASN A 539 24.42 -9.43 27.72
N PHE A 540 24.54 -8.33 26.96
CA PHE A 540 23.91 -8.19 25.65
C PHE A 540 24.37 -9.24 24.63
N ASN A 541 25.67 -9.55 24.58
CA ASN A 541 26.20 -10.54 23.64
C ASN A 541 25.67 -11.95 23.95
N ASP A 542 25.77 -12.39 25.21
CA ASP A 542 25.24 -13.67 25.67
C ASP A 542 23.73 -13.78 25.42
N PHE A 543 23.00 -12.66 25.58
CA PHE A 543 21.58 -12.60 25.28
C PHE A 543 21.28 -12.80 23.79
N ILE A 544 21.97 -12.08 22.90
CA ILE A 544 21.77 -12.19 21.45
C ILE A 544 22.18 -13.59 20.95
N GLU A 545 23.30 -14.12 21.43
CA GLU A 545 23.75 -15.48 21.10
C GLU A 545 22.77 -16.57 21.58
N SER A 546 21.99 -16.29 22.64
CA SER A 546 20.93 -17.20 23.11
C SER A 546 19.66 -17.18 22.26
N ARG A 547 19.53 -16.26 21.28
CA ARG A 547 18.34 -16.13 20.42
C ARG A 547 18.48 -16.91 19.13
N VAL A 548 17.33 -17.29 18.57
CA VAL A 548 17.24 -17.96 17.27
C VAL A 548 17.03 -16.91 16.18
N ASP A 549 17.96 -16.80 15.23
CA ASP A 549 17.84 -15.93 14.06
C ASP A 549 17.20 -16.70 12.89
N ASN A 550 15.88 -16.55 12.72
CA ASN A 550 15.13 -17.20 11.65
C ASN A 550 14.98 -16.33 10.38
N ARG A 551 15.72 -15.22 10.28
CA ARG A 551 15.65 -14.32 9.12
C ARG A 551 16.17 -15.04 7.86
N ASP A 552 15.42 -14.95 6.78
CA ASP A 552 15.86 -15.41 5.47
C ASP A 552 16.82 -14.40 4.85
N LYS A 553 18.12 -14.69 5.01
CA LYS A 553 19.22 -13.89 4.44
C LYS A 553 19.51 -14.23 2.98
N ASN A 554 18.86 -15.26 2.45
CA ASN A 554 19.04 -15.76 1.08
C ASN A 554 17.89 -15.34 0.13
N ILE A 555 16.91 -14.57 0.63
CA ILE A 555 15.77 -14.10 -0.16
C ILE A 555 16.16 -13.22 -1.36
N PHE A 556 17.29 -12.51 -1.27
CA PHE A 556 17.85 -11.73 -2.37
C PHE A 556 18.67 -12.62 -3.29
N LEU A 557 18.44 -12.51 -4.61
CA LEU A 557 19.28 -13.17 -5.60
C LEU A 557 20.75 -12.80 -5.42
N ASN A 558 21.64 -13.79 -5.54
CA ASN A 558 23.09 -13.59 -5.46
C ASN A 558 23.80 -14.36 -6.57
N TRP A 559 24.24 -13.64 -7.60
CA TRP A 559 25.01 -14.17 -8.73
C TRP A 559 26.51 -13.87 -8.64
N SER A 560 27.01 -13.55 -7.44
CA SER A 560 28.43 -13.35 -7.18
C SER A 560 29.08 -14.56 -6.50
N SER A 561 30.42 -14.58 -6.51
CA SER A 561 31.25 -15.52 -5.76
C SER A 561 31.40 -15.15 -4.28
N ASN A 562 30.97 -13.95 -3.87
CA ASN A 562 31.04 -13.52 -2.49
C ASN A 562 29.87 -14.10 -1.70
N ALA A 563 30.16 -14.62 -0.51
CA ALA A 563 29.16 -15.17 0.39
C ALA A 563 28.28 -14.07 1.01
N GLU A 564 28.83 -12.86 1.21
CA GLU A 564 28.05 -11.68 1.54
C GLU A 564 27.17 -11.31 0.36
N SER A 565 25.86 -11.50 0.51
CA SER A 565 24.90 -11.15 -0.51
C SER A 565 24.80 -9.62 -0.65
N ILE A 566 24.23 -9.16 -1.76
CA ILE A 566 23.75 -7.78 -1.89
C ILE A 566 22.86 -7.37 -0.71
N ALA A 567 22.23 -8.33 -0.03
CA ALA A 567 21.51 -8.10 1.21
C ALA A 567 22.43 -7.55 2.32
N THR A 568 23.66 -8.02 2.49
CA THR A 568 24.61 -7.48 3.49
C THR A 568 25.04 -6.06 3.12
N VAL A 569 25.33 -5.80 1.85
CA VAL A 569 25.61 -4.45 1.31
C VAL A 569 24.47 -3.47 1.61
N LEU A 570 23.24 -3.93 1.41
CA LEU A 570 22.02 -3.18 1.65
C LEU A 570 21.56 -3.20 3.12
N ASN A 571 22.17 -4.00 4.01
CA ASN A 571 21.79 -4.16 5.42
C ASN A 571 22.83 -3.68 6.44
N ASN A 572 24.08 -3.45 6.02
CA ASN A 572 25.07 -2.80 6.87
C ASN A 572 24.63 -1.36 7.19
N GLY A 573 24.11 -1.21 8.41
CA GLY A 573 23.67 0.02 9.04
C GLY A 573 24.80 0.97 9.39
N GLU A 574 25.72 1.24 8.46
CA GLU A 574 26.37 2.55 8.45
C GLU A 574 25.40 3.56 7.84
N VAL A 575 24.37 3.91 8.61
CA VAL A 575 24.08 5.33 8.74
C VAL A 575 25.20 5.83 9.64
N ILE A 576 26.15 6.58 9.09
CA ILE A 576 27.29 7.23 9.73
C ILE A 576 27.26 7.08 11.27
N PRO A 577 28.02 6.13 11.86
CA PRO A 577 28.05 5.96 13.29
C PRO A 577 28.92 7.07 13.87
N ASP A 578 28.36 7.94 14.71
CA ASP A 578 29.15 8.43 15.83
C ASP A 578 28.24 8.79 17.01
N ASP A 579 28.31 7.97 18.06
CA ASP A 579 27.78 8.25 19.40
C ASP A 579 28.44 9.49 20.06
N LYS A 580 29.30 10.21 19.34
CA LYS A 580 29.75 11.56 19.71
C LYS A 580 28.96 12.67 19.03
N ALA A 581 28.22 12.42 17.96
CA ALA A 581 27.51 13.45 17.21
C ALA A 581 26.31 14.03 17.97
N GLY A 582 25.64 13.30 18.86
CA GLY A 582 24.57 13.87 19.68
C GLY A 582 25.08 14.94 20.67
N GLU A 583 26.16 14.63 21.40
CA GLU A 583 26.79 15.57 22.34
C GLU A 583 27.66 16.62 21.65
N GLN A 584 28.31 16.27 20.53
CA GLN A 584 29.07 17.20 19.71
C GLN A 584 28.17 18.08 18.85
N LEU A 585 27.00 17.67 18.35
CA LEU A 585 26.06 18.60 17.70
C LEU A 585 25.51 19.59 18.70
N ILE A 586 25.30 19.23 19.97
CA ILE A 586 24.85 20.19 20.99
C ILE A 586 25.98 21.19 21.33
N LYS A 587 27.25 20.74 21.36
CA LYS A 587 28.43 21.62 21.54
C LYS A 587 28.83 22.39 20.27
N PHE A 588 28.64 21.81 19.09
CA PHE A 588 28.92 22.38 17.76
C PHE A 588 27.81 23.33 17.35
N ALA A 589 26.53 23.05 17.58
CA ALA A 589 25.45 24.03 17.38
C ALA A 589 25.62 25.26 18.29
N ARG A 590 26.18 25.09 19.51
CA ARG A 590 26.61 26.21 20.36
C ARG A 590 27.84 26.94 19.83
N SER A 591 28.86 26.24 19.32
CA SER A 591 30.10 26.83 18.77
C SER A 591 30.00 27.36 17.33
N LEU A 592 29.08 26.86 16.51
CA LEU A 592 28.91 27.16 15.08
C LEU A 592 28.02 28.40 14.91
N ARG A 593 27.12 28.65 15.87
CA ARG A 593 26.41 29.94 16.03
C ARG A 593 27.37 31.11 16.27
N GLU A 594 28.55 30.84 16.82
CA GLU A 594 29.61 31.84 17.04
C GLU A 594 30.68 31.91 15.92
N LYS A 595 30.73 30.94 14.99
CA LYS A 595 31.80 30.85 13.96
C LYS A 595 31.35 30.90 12.49
N LEU A 596 30.05 30.91 12.19
CA LEU A 596 29.49 30.99 10.83
C LEU A 596 29.48 32.39 10.20
N THR A 597 30.43 33.26 10.56
CA THR A 597 30.64 34.57 9.91
C THR A 597 31.82 34.59 8.92
N GLY A 598 32.54 33.47 8.72
CA GLY A 598 33.82 33.47 7.98
C GLY A 598 33.98 32.52 6.78
N PHE A 599 33.02 31.66 6.45
CA PHE A 599 33.24 30.55 5.50
C PHE A 599 32.87 30.83 4.03
N GLU A 600 32.16 31.92 3.74
CA GLU A 600 31.70 32.24 2.38
C GLU A 600 32.81 32.66 1.40
N LEU A 601 33.99 33.05 1.89
CA LEU A 601 35.07 33.56 1.03
C LEU A 601 35.93 32.48 0.35
N LYS A 602 35.86 31.21 0.80
CA LYS A 602 36.71 30.11 0.28
C LYS A 602 36.06 29.30 -0.84
N LEU A 603 34.73 29.21 -0.90
CA LEU A 603 33.99 28.43 -1.90
C LEU A 603 34.06 29.01 -3.32
N LYS A 604 34.31 30.32 -3.46
CA LYS A 604 34.43 30.98 -4.77
C LYS A 604 35.65 30.54 -5.59
N LYS A 605 36.73 30.04 -4.94
CA LYS A 605 37.98 29.64 -5.62
C LYS A 605 38.03 28.18 -6.08
N LEU A 606 37.18 27.30 -5.55
CA LEU A 606 37.10 25.90 -5.99
C LEU A 606 36.23 25.72 -7.25
N ARG A 607 35.28 26.64 -7.44
CA ARG A 607 34.27 26.58 -8.52
C ARG A 607 34.85 26.75 -9.93
N ASP A 608 36.01 27.41 -10.05
CA ASP A 608 36.63 27.72 -11.34
C ASP A 608 37.51 26.59 -11.90
N LYS A 609 37.76 25.51 -11.14
CA LYS A 609 38.69 24.44 -11.53
C LYS A 609 38.05 23.18 -12.14
N LEU A 610 36.73 23.00 -12.07
CA LEU A 610 36.08 21.72 -12.38
C LEU A 610 35.44 21.59 -13.79
N ASN A 611 35.66 22.56 -14.69
CA ASN A 611 35.00 22.62 -16.02
C ASN A 611 35.86 22.08 -17.20
N SER A 612 36.09 20.77 -17.29
CA SER A 612 36.56 20.14 -18.56
C SER A 612 36.18 18.65 -18.58
N ALA A 613 34.94 18.24 -18.85
CA ALA A 613 34.17 18.26 -20.11
C ALA A 613 34.73 17.36 -21.23
N LYS A 614 34.38 16.06 -21.20
CA LYS A 614 34.21 15.23 -22.42
C LYS A 614 33.46 13.88 -22.26
N GLU A 615 33.19 13.39 -21.06
CA GLU A 615 32.46 12.12 -20.85
C GLU A 615 30.93 12.25 -20.64
N ILE A 616 30.42 13.47 -20.51
CA ILE A 616 29.05 13.74 -20.04
C ILE A 616 27.97 13.36 -21.08
N LYS A 617 28.30 13.38 -22.38
CA LYS A 617 27.30 13.32 -23.46
C LYS A 617 26.56 11.97 -23.58
N ILE A 618 27.20 10.86 -23.20
CA ILE A 618 26.57 9.51 -23.24
C ILE A 618 25.81 9.22 -21.93
N ARG A 619 26.17 9.89 -20.83
CA ARG A 619 25.53 9.73 -19.50
C ARG A 619 24.17 10.44 -19.42
N THR A 620 23.94 11.45 -20.25
CA THR A 620 22.70 12.26 -20.26
C THR A 620 21.55 11.53 -20.96
N GLU A 621 21.82 10.89 -22.09
CA GLU A 621 20.79 10.17 -22.89
C GLU A 621 20.19 8.98 -22.12
N LEU A 622 20.97 8.31 -21.26
CA LEU A 622 20.51 7.22 -20.39
C LEU A 622 19.75 7.70 -19.14
N PHE A 623 19.91 8.94 -18.70
CA PHE A 623 19.24 9.45 -17.48
C PHE A 623 17.91 10.16 -17.82
N GLU A 624 17.78 10.68 -19.04
CA GLU A 624 16.58 11.34 -19.57
C GLU A 624 15.36 10.41 -19.65
N GLU A 625 15.52 9.09 -19.84
CA GLU A 625 14.41 8.11 -19.86
C GLU A 625 13.85 7.75 -18.47
N PHE A 626 14.57 8.01 -17.36
CA PHE A 626 14.19 7.51 -16.01
C PHE A 626 13.64 8.57 -15.05
N THR A 627 13.62 9.84 -15.46
CA THR A 627 13.22 11.00 -14.64
C THR A 627 11.78 10.96 -14.09
N PRO A 628 10.78 10.34 -14.73
CA PRO A 628 9.40 10.28 -14.19
C PRO A 628 9.24 9.46 -12.90
N CYS A 629 10.25 8.73 -12.43
CA CYS A 629 10.17 7.86 -11.25
C CYS A 629 10.50 8.56 -9.92
N PHE A 630 10.90 9.84 -9.94
CA PHE A 630 11.37 10.58 -8.75
C PHE A 630 10.50 11.80 -8.38
N SER A 631 9.35 12.00 -9.01
CA SER A 631 8.48 13.16 -8.79
C SER A 631 8.09 13.34 -7.30
N HIS A 632 7.90 12.25 -6.57
CA HIS A 632 7.38 12.29 -5.20
C HIS A 632 8.35 12.63 -4.06
N ASP A 633 9.67 12.65 -4.29
CA ASP A 633 10.65 12.79 -3.19
C ASP A 633 11.76 13.84 -3.49
N LEU A 634 11.52 14.78 -4.40
CA LEU A 634 12.51 15.75 -4.86
C LEU A 634 12.86 16.88 -3.87
N GLU A 635 12.17 17.00 -2.73
CA GLU A 635 12.44 18.06 -1.75
C GLU A 635 13.88 18.01 -1.17
N PHE A 636 14.51 16.83 -1.08
CA PHE A 636 15.85 16.71 -0.50
C PHE A 636 17.00 16.71 -1.53
N ILE A 637 16.72 16.39 -2.80
CA ILE A 637 17.76 16.19 -3.84
C ILE A 637 17.79 17.36 -4.85
N GLY A 638 16.68 18.09 -5.02
CA GLY A 638 16.46 18.99 -6.15
C GLY A 638 17.30 20.28 -6.20
N GLU A 639 17.58 20.94 -5.07
CA GLU A 639 18.14 22.31 -5.16
C GLU A 639 19.65 22.39 -5.44
N ASN A 640 20.43 21.43 -4.95
CA ASN A 640 21.89 21.46 -5.09
C ASN A 640 22.38 20.85 -6.40
N VAL A 641 21.63 19.90 -6.97
CA VAL A 641 21.96 19.24 -8.25
C VAL A 641 21.53 20.12 -9.44
N ALA A 642 20.35 20.74 -9.38
CA ALA A 642 19.83 21.58 -10.45
C ALA A 642 20.71 22.82 -10.75
N LYS A 643 21.33 23.39 -9.72
CA LYS A 643 22.24 24.54 -9.86
C LYS A 643 23.63 24.18 -10.41
N HIS A 644 24.07 22.93 -10.34
CA HIS A 644 25.43 22.55 -10.74
C HIS A 644 25.56 22.18 -12.22
N TYR A 645 24.48 21.75 -12.88
CA TYR A 645 24.54 21.18 -14.23
C TYR A 645 23.87 21.99 -15.36
N LYS A 646 23.47 23.25 -15.12
CA LYS A 646 22.85 24.13 -16.12
C LYS A 646 21.72 23.44 -16.91
N LEU A 647 20.71 22.98 -16.19
CA LEU A 647 19.54 22.27 -16.73
C LEU A 647 18.44 23.23 -17.26
N SER A 648 18.80 24.31 -17.97
CA SER A 648 17.84 25.34 -18.40
C SER A 648 16.98 24.99 -19.61
N TRP A 649 17.16 23.81 -20.22
CA TRP A 649 16.36 23.35 -21.36
C TRP A 649 15.35 22.23 -21.01
N LEU A 650 15.40 21.73 -19.77
CA LEU A 650 14.59 20.63 -19.23
C LEU A 650 13.10 20.97 -19.02
N LEU A 651 12.68 22.19 -19.31
CA LEU A 651 11.29 22.62 -19.20
C LEU A 651 10.44 22.31 -20.45
N SER A 652 10.97 21.60 -21.45
CA SER A 652 10.32 21.51 -22.78
C SER A 652 9.97 20.11 -23.31
N LEU A 653 10.01 19.04 -22.49
CA LEU A 653 9.72 17.67 -22.96
C LEU A 653 8.90 16.80 -21.97
N ASN A 654 7.73 17.28 -21.52
CA ASN A 654 6.70 16.45 -20.86
C ASN A 654 5.50 16.28 -21.81
N GLY A 655 5.45 15.15 -22.53
CA GLY A 655 4.36 14.80 -23.45
C GLY A 655 3.42 13.71 -22.92
N LEU A 656 3.05 13.76 -21.64
CA LEU A 656 1.89 13.05 -21.08
C LEU A 656 1.00 14.10 -20.42
N ILE A 657 -0.17 14.29 -21.01
CA ILE A 657 -1.21 15.20 -20.54
C ILE A 657 -1.89 14.51 -19.35
N PHE A 658 -1.74 15.07 -18.14
CA PHE A 658 -2.44 14.58 -16.95
C PHE A 658 -3.58 15.55 -16.63
N GLU A 659 -4.81 15.04 -16.60
CA GLU A 659 -6.00 15.84 -16.35
C GLU A 659 -6.68 15.36 -15.07
N ILE A 660 -7.09 16.28 -14.20
CA ILE A 660 -7.89 15.94 -13.02
C ILE A 660 -9.20 16.68 -13.09
N GLU A 661 -10.27 15.89 -13.01
CA GLU A 661 -11.61 16.37 -12.80
C GLU A 661 -12.03 16.06 -11.36
N GLN A 662 -12.14 17.09 -10.53
CA GLN A 662 -12.65 16.98 -9.18
C GLN A 662 -14.09 17.49 -9.14
N LEU A 663 -15.04 16.57 -9.04
CA LEU A 663 -16.42 16.92 -8.78
C LEU A 663 -16.68 16.98 -7.27
N ILE A 664 -17.25 18.08 -6.81
CA ILE A 664 -17.70 18.24 -5.43
C ILE A 664 -19.22 18.31 -5.43
N SER A 665 -19.86 17.44 -4.65
CA SER A 665 -21.31 17.41 -4.50
C SER A 665 -21.70 17.14 -3.07
N ILE A 666 -22.69 17.88 -2.59
CA ILE A 666 -23.14 17.85 -1.20
C ILE A 666 -24.07 16.63 -0.98
N LEU A 667 -23.51 15.44 -1.20
CA LEU A 667 -24.22 14.17 -1.31
C LEU A 667 -23.78 13.22 -0.20
N ASN A 668 -24.69 12.95 0.73
CA ASN A 668 -24.48 11.97 1.77
C ASN A 668 -24.98 10.57 1.38
N PRO A 669 -24.60 9.52 2.13
CA PRO A 669 -25.00 8.15 1.80
C PRO A 669 -26.52 7.92 1.79
N ALA A 670 -27.26 8.63 2.66
CA ALA A 670 -28.72 8.54 2.72
C ALA A 670 -29.38 9.28 1.55
N SER A 671 -28.87 10.43 1.14
CA SER A 671 -29.32 11.19 -0.03
C SER A 671 -29.10 10.42 -1.32
N GLU A 672 -27.95 9.78 -1.50
CA GLU A 672 -27.70 8.91 -2.65
C GLU A 672 -28.67 7.73 -2.67
N THR A 673 -28.86 7.08 -1.51
CA THR A 673 -29.81 5.97 -1.38
C THR A 673 -31.25 6.40 -1.65
N PHE A 674 -31.66 7.56 -1.13
CA PHE A 674 -32.97 8.14 -1.39
C PHE A 674 -33.15 8.41 -2.89
N ALA A 675 -32.18 9.08 -3.52
CA ALA A 675 -32.26 9.45 -4.93
C ALA A 675 -32.32 8.21 -5.84
N ARG A 676 -31.45 7.21 -5.62
CA ARG A 676 -31.50 5.93 -6.35
C ARG A 676 -32.84 5.25 -6.22
N ASN A 677 -33.32 5.08 -4.99
CA ASN A 677 -34.58 4.37 -4.75
C ASN A 677 -35.77 5.12 -5.38
N TYR A 678 -35.78 6.45 -5.26
CA TYR A 678 -36.85 7.28 -5.81
C TYR A 678 -36.81 7.32 -7.33
N HIS A 679 -35.62 7.43 -7.94
CA HIS A 679 -35.41 7.31 -9.38
C HIS A 679 -35.96 5.99 -9.92
N ASN A 680 -35.62 4.88 -9.26
CA ASN A 680 -36.09 3.55 -9.65
C ASN A 680 -37.61 3.43 -9.53
N TYR A 681 -38.19 4.00 -8.47
CA TYR A 681 -39.63 4.04 -8.27
C TYR A 681 -40.35 4.81 -9.38
N VAL A 682 -39.93 6.05 -9.66
CA VAL A 682 -40.60 6.94 -10.63
C VAL A 682 -40.53 6.38 -12.05
N ASN A 683 -39.42 5.73 -12.41
CA ASN A 683 -39.22 5.16 -13.75
C ASN A 683 -39.70 3.70 -13.89
N GLY A 684 -40.13 3.07 -12.79
CA GLY A 684 -40.52 1.65 -12.80
C GLY A 684 -39.34 0.70 -13.04
N TYR A 685 -38.12 1.11 -12.72
CA TYR A 685 -36.93 0.27 -12.82
C TYR A 685 -36.84 -0.75 -11.68
N PRO A 686 -36.07 -1.85 -11.87
CA PRO A 686 -35.77 -2.77 -10.78
C PRO A 686 -35.17 -2.04 -9.57
N LYS A 687 -35.52 -2.46 -8.36
CA LYS A 687 -34.94 -1.89 -7.12
C LYS A 687 -33.42 -2.02 -7.03
N THR A 688 -32.83 -2.92 -7.81
CA THR A 688 -31.39 -3.18 -7.91
C THR A 688 -30.69 -2.32 -8.96
N GLN A 689 -31.41 -1.47 -9.69
CA GLN A 689 -30.81 -0.59 -10.69
C GLN A 689 -29.91 0.44 -9.98
N GLU A 690 -28.66 0.47 -10.40
CA GLU A 690 -27.63 1.39 -9.90
C GLU A 690 -27.65 2.72 -10.67
N LEU A 691 -27.22 3.78 -10.00
CA LEU A 691 -26.93 5.09 -10.60
C LEU A 691 -25.42 5.20 -10.94
N PRO A 692 -25.00 6.15 -11.79
CA PRO A 692 -23.60 6.32 -12.19
C PRO A 692 -22.59 6.34 -11.04
N LEU A 693 -22.88 7.05 -9.94
CA LEU A 693 -22.01 7.10 -8.75
C LEU A 693 -21.82 5.74 -8.07
N ASP A 694 -22.85 4.89 -8.01
CA ASP A 694 -22.77 3.56 -7.38
C ASP A 694 -21.67 2.70 -8.00
N THR A 695 -21.46 2.85 -9.31
CA THR A 695 -20.49 2.06 -10.08
C THR A 695 -19.03 2.41 -9.80
N ILE A 696 -18.77 3.52 -9.10
CA ILE A 696 -17.42 4.08 -8.86
C ILE A 696 -17.17 4.43 -7.37
N LEU A 697 -17.95 3.85 -6.45
CA LEU A 697 -17.77 4.01 -5.01
C LEU A 697 -16.50 3.28 -4.54
N ILE A 698 -15.62 3.98 -3.82
CA ILE A 698 -14.35 3.42 -3.33
C ILE A 698 -14.16 3.52 -1.81
N GLY A 699 -14.96 4.33 -1.11
CA GLY A 699 -14.73 4.59 0.30
C GLY A 699 -15.62 5.67 0.93
N SER A 700 -15.13 6.25 2.02
CA SER A 700 -15.74 7.40 2.71
C SER A 700 -14.73 8.50 3.03
N SER A 701 -15.22 9.70 3.30
CA SER A 701 -14.45 10.89 3.69
C SER A 701 -15.01 11.49 4.99
N ARG A 702 -14.12 11.75 5.95
CA ARG A 702 -14.41 12.45 7.22
C ARG A 702 -14.19 13.95 7.05
N THR A 703 -15.19 14.75 7.43
CA THR A 703 -15.29 16.14 6.95
C THR A 703 -15.19 17.22 8.03
N ASN A 704 -15.03 16.87 9.31
CA ASN A 704 -14.99 17.86 10.41
C ASN A 704 -14.00 19.01 10.16
N SER A 705 -14.28 20.18 10.73
CA SER A 705 -13.39 21.33 10.72
C SER A 705 -12.44 21.31 11.94
N ASP A 706 -11.56 22.30 12.04
CA ASP A 706 -10.61 22.45 13.16
C ASP A 706 -11.32 22.85 14.46
N ASP A 707 -12.45 23.57 14.36
CA ASP A 707 -13.18 24.12 15.50
C ASP A 707 -14.54 23.46 15.77
N SER A 708 -14.94 22.47 14.97
CA SER A 708 -16.23 21.79 15.09
C SER A 708 -16.24 20.39 14.49
N PHE A 709 -16.99 19.47 15.10
CA PHE A 709 -17.30 18.16 14.50
C PHE A 709 -18.24 18.27 13.29
N ILE A 710 -18.95 19.39 13.15
CA ILE A 710 -19.80 19.72 12.01
C ILE A 710 -19.11 20.85 11.24
N THR A 711 -18.67 20.52 10.02
CA THR A 711 -17.98 21.46 9.13
C THR A 711 -18.97 22.32 8.35
N ASP A 712 -18.49 23.40 7.74
CA ASP A 712 -19.21 24.15 6.71
C ASP A 712 -18.54 24.00 5.34
N SER A 713 -19.22 24.43 4.26
CA SER A 713 -18.67 24.32 2.91
C SER A 713 -17.33 25.01 2.73
N ALA A 714 -17.10 26.14 3.40
CA ALA A 714 -15.86 26.90 3.29
C ALA A 714 -14.66 26.13 3.86
N SER A 715 -14.79 25.61 5.09
CA SER A 715 -13.74 24.83 5.73
C SER A 715 -13.58 23.43 5.11
N GLY A 716 -14.68 22.78 4.70
CA GLY A 716 -14.65 21.52 3.95
C GLY A 716 -13.91 21.64 2.61
N ALA A 717 -14.24 22.66 1.81
CA ALA A 717 -13.56 22.92 0.54
C ALA A 717 -12.12 23.42 0.73
N THR A 718 -11.83 24.17 1.80
CA THR A 718 -10.46 24.57 2.16
C THR A 718 -9.60 23.34 2.49
N ALA A 719 -10.17 22.34 3.15
CA ALA A 719 -9.45 21.09 3.43
C ALA A 719 -9.10 20.32 2.15
N PHE A 720 -10.01 20.27 1.18
CA PHE A 720 -9.73 19.65 -0.14
C PHE A 720 -8.71 20.43 -0.95
N SER A 721 -8.79 21.76 -0.94
CA SER A 721 -7.97 22.62 -1.78
C SER A 721 -6.57 22.86 -1.22
N CYS A 722 -6.40 22.95 0.10
CA CYS A 722 -5.11 23.24 0.72
C CYS A 722 -4.49 22.08 1.52
N GLY A 723 -5.19 20.95 1.70
CA GLY A 723 -4.65 19.79 2.41
C GLY A 723 -4.49 19.97 3.93
N PHE A 724 -5.24 20.89 4.57
CA PHE A 724 -5.25 21.04 6.03
C PHE A 724 -6.62 21.50 6.56
N LYS A 725 -6.88 21.24 7.84
CA LYS A 725 -8.14 21.62 8.51
C LYS A 725 -8.11 23.09 8.96
N THR A 726 -9.22 23.80 8.80
CA THR A 726 -9.38 25.18 9.26
C THR A 726 -10.73 25.36 9.96
N TYR A 727 -11.02 26.55 10.46
CA TYR A 727 -12.27 26.89 11.13
C TYR A 727 -13.42 27.13 10.14
N ASN A 728 -14.67 26.92 10.59
CA ASN A 728 -15.84 27.17 9.75
C ASN A 728 -15.89 28.61 9.21
N ALA A 729 -16.25 28.77 7.94
CA ALA A 729 -16.27 30.02 7.15
C ALA A 729 -14.93 30.50 6.58
N ALA A 730 -13.80 29.85 6.89
CA ALA A 730 -12.51 30.19 6.30
C ALA A 730 -12.44 29.78 4.81
N ILE A 731 -11.93 30.67 3.97
CA ILE A 731 -11.66 30.42 2.55
C ILE A 731 -10.15 30.45 2.35
N ALA A 732 -9.53 29.27 2.19
CA ALA A 732 -8.10 29.10 1.96
C ALA A 732 -7.19 29.92 2.91
N VAL A 733 -7.55 29.96 4.19
CA VAL A 733 -6.74 30.52 5.28
C VAL A 733 -6.67 29.54 6.45
N LYS A 734 -5.56 29.57 7.18
CA LYS A 734 -5.30 28.80 8.40
C LYS A 734 -6.03 29.40 9.60
N SER A 735 -6.07 28.67 10.71
CA SER A 735 -6.70 29.12 11.96
C SER A 735 -6.06 30.38 12.57
N ASP A 736 -4.83 30.72 12.17
CA ASP A 736 -4.14 31.97 12.51
C ASP A 736 -4.37 33.10 11.49
N LEU A 737 -5.29 32.90 10.54
CA LEU A 737 -5.63 33.80 9.43
C LEU A 737 -4.55 33.94 8.35
N SER A 738 -3.46 33.17 8.41
CA SER A 738 -2.48 33.15 7.32
C SER A 738 -3.03 32.41 6.09
N PRO A 739 -2.74 32.86 4.86
CA PRO A 739 -3.19 32.18 3.66
C PRO A 739 -2.53 30.81 3.49
N CYS A 740 -3.20 29.90 2.78
CA CYS A 740 -2.64 28.64 2.29
C CYS A 740 -2.67 28.60 0.77
N GLY A 741 -1.65 28.02 0.14
CA GLY A 741 -1.67 27.74 -1.28
C GLY A 741 -2.65 26.62 -1.61
N THR A 742 -3.44 26.80 -2.67
CA THR A 742 -4.40 25.79 -3.12
C THR A 742 -3.81 24.89 -4.21
N VAL A 743 -4.40 23.70 -4.37
CA VAL A 743 -4.17 22.80 -5.50
C VAL A 743 -4.36 23.50 -6.84
N LEU A 744 -5.40 24.32 -7.01
CA LEU A 744 -5.67 25.01 -8.28
C LEU A 744 -4.58 26.05 -8.58
N GLU A 745 -4.14 26.81 -7.57
CA GLU A 745 -3.06 27.78 -7.70
C GLU A 745 -1.74 27.09 -8.05
N SER A 746 -1.42 26.02 -7.35
CA SER A 746 -0.19 25.27 -7.61
C SER A 746 -0.24 24.58 -8.98
N ALA A 747 -1.40 24.06 -9.40
CA ALA A 747 -1.61 23.52 -10.74
C ALA A 747 -1.36 24.58 -11.82
N LYS A 748 -1.92 25.79 -11.65
CA LYS A 748 -1.69 26.89 -12.59
C LYS A 748 -0.22 27.27 -12.69
N LEU A 749 0.45 27.44 -11.55
CA LEU A 749 1.86 27.81 -11.49
C LEU A 749 2.76 26.70 -12.08
N ASN A 750 2.28 25.45 -12.10
CA ASN A 750 2.96 24.33 -12.72
C ASN A 750 2.62 24.11 -14.21
N GLY A 751 1.85 24.99 -14.83
CA GLY A 751 1.57 24.95 -16.28
C GLY A 751 0.36 24.09 -16.67
N TYR A 752 -0.52 23.76 -15.73
CA TYR A 752 -1.85 23.22 -16.02
C TYR A 752 -2.83 24.37 -16.29
N LEU A 753 -3.82 24.14 -17.14
CA LEU A 753 -4.99 25.00 -17.24
C LEU A 753 -5.93 24.75 -16.05
N THR A 754 -6.69 25.75 -15.65
CA THR A 754 -7.53 25.64 -14.45
C THR A 754 -8.96 26.13 -14.68
N GLY A 755 -9.94 25.41 -14.15
CA GLY A 755 -11.35 25.73 -14.33
C GLY A 755 -12.20 25.59 -13.08
N LEU A 756 -13.21 26.46 -12.97
CA LEU A 756 -14.27 26.41 -11.96
C LEU A 756 -15.63 26.38 -12.66
N VAL A 757 -16.44 25.38 -12.32
CA VAL A 757 -17.82 25.24 -12.80
C VAL A 757 -18.72 25.05 -11.60
N ALA A 758 -19.77 25.87 -11.45
CA ALA A 758 -20.67 25.76 -10.31
C ALA A 758 -22.09 26.20 -10.67
N THR A 759 -23.09 25.51 -10.12
CA THR A 759 -24.49 25.98 -10.19
C THR A 759 -24.81 27.07 -9.15
N SER A 760 -23.91 27.28 -8.18
CA SER A 760 -23.96 28.42 -7.26
C SER A 760 -23.37 29.69 -7.88
N ARG A 761 -23.08 30.68 -7.03
CA ARG A 761 -22.28 31.83 -7.44
C ARG A 761 -20.85 31.35 -7.53
N ILE A 762 -20.09 31.78 -8.53
CA ILE A 762 -18.67 31.38 -8.62
C ILE A 762 -17.83 31.88 -7.43
N THR A 763 -18.34 32.90 -6.73
CA THR A 763 -17.78 33.46 -5.48
C THR A 763 -18.24 32.75 -4.21
N HIS A 764 -19.11 31.73 -4.33
CA HIS A 764 -19.59 30.96 -3.17
C HIS A 764 -18.47 30.12 -2.56
N ALA A 765 -18.67 29.65 -1.34
CA ALA A 765 -17.60 29.07 -0.51
C ALA A 765 -16.77 27.97 -1.20
N THR A 766 -17.41 26.99 -1.83
CA THR A 766 -16.72 25.88 -2.48
C THR A 766 -15.82 26.33 -3.62
N PRO A 767 -16.30 27.02 -4.70
CA PRO A 767 -15.42 27.51 -5.76
C PRO A 767 -14.41 28.58 -5.28
N ALA A 768 -14.77 29.39 -4.28
CA ALA A 768 -13.89 30.38 -3.69
C ALA A 768 -12.66 29.74 -3.02
N ALA A 769 -12.81 28.63 -2.30
CA ALA A 769 -11.73 27.96 -1.59
C ALA A 769 -10.59 27.49 -2.51
N TRP A 770 -10.83 27.34 -3.82
CA TRP A 770 -9.79 26.98 -4.79
C TRP A 770 -9.02 28.19 -5.35
N SER A 771 -9.53 29.42 -5.21
CA SER A 771 -9.05 30.56 -6.01
C SER A 771 -8.98 31.91 -5.28
N ALA A 772 -9.22 31.93 -3.97
CA ALA A 772 -9.20 33.14 -3.15
C ALA A 772 -8.80 32.82 -1.71
N HIS A 773 -8.29 33.83 -0.98
CA HIS A 773 -8.01 33.74 0.45
C HIS A 773 -8.74 34.83 1.22
N VAL A 774 -9.75 34.47 2.02
CA VAL A 774 -10.47 35.42 2.89
C VAL A 774 -10.82 34.76 4.21
N SER A 775 -10.90 35.57 5.28
CA SER A 775 -11.18 35.08 6.63
C SER A 775 -12.65 34.72 6.86
N GLU A 776 -13.55 35.17 5.99
CA GLU A 776 -15.00 34.99 6.07
C GLU A 776 -15.58 34.75 4.67
N ARG A 777 -16.37 33.67 4.53
CA ARG A 777 -16.94 33.22 3.24
C ARG A 777 -17.87 34.24 2.58
N ASP A 778 -18.48 35.12 3.37
CA ASP A 778 -19.41 36.14 2.90
C ASP A 778 -18.73 37.37 2.26
N ASP A 779 -17.39 37.46 2.30
CA ASP A 779 -16.65 38.49 1.56
C ASP A 779 -16.52 38.18 0.06
N GLU A 780 -17.66 37.87 -0.57
CA GLU A 780 -17.77 37.47 -1.98
C GLU A 780 -17.29 38.57 -2.94
N ASN A 781 -17.37 39.84 -2.53
CA ASN A 781 -16.86 40.97 -3.32
C ASN A 781 -15.33 40.98 -3.41
N ARG A 782 -14.64 40.48 -2.39
CA ARG A 782 -13.18 40.32 -2.36
C ARG A 782 -12.76 39.04 -3.06
N ILE A 783 -13.49 37.94 -2.85
CA ILE A 783 -13.32 36.70 -3.60
C ILE A 783 -13.38 36.97 -5.12
N ALA A 784 -14.37 37.75 -5.58
CA ALA A 784 -14.50 38.14 -6.98
C ALA A 784 -13.25 38.88 -7.51
N GLN A 785 -12.59 39.69 -6.67
CA GLN A 785 -11.36 40.40 -7.04
C GLN A 785 -10.20 39.42 -7.20
N HIS A 786 -10.03 38.50 -6.25
CA HIS A 786 -8.99 37.47 -6.31
C HIS A 786 -9.16 36.58 -7.55
N GLN A 787 -10.40 36.16 -7.85
CA GLN A 787 -10.72 35.29 -9.00
C GLN A 787 -10.38 35.90 -10.37
N ILE A 788 -10.44 37.23 -10.53
CA ILE A 788 -9.98 37.88 -11.77
C ILE A 788 -8.48 38.15 -11.79
N GLY A 789 -7.78 37.84 -10.70
CA GLY A 789 -6.34 37.95 -10.56
C GLY A 789 -5.85 39.20 -9.80
N ASN A 790 -6.72 39.90 -9.08
CA ASN A 790 -6.33 41.05 -8.27
C ASN A 790 -5.81 40.63 -6.89
N TYR A 791 -4.75 39.83 -6.86
CA TYR A 791 -4.01 39.45 -5.66
C TYR A 791 -2.60 38.97 -6.04
N THR A 792 -1.81 38.55 -5.05
CA THR A 792 -0.37 38.26 -5.17
C THR A 792 0.00 37.36 -6.36
N LEU A 793 -0.78 36.33 -6.65
CA LEU A 793 -0.46 35.33 -7.67
C LEU A 793 -0.92 35.73 -9.08
N GLY A 794 -1.63 36.85 -9.22
CA GLY A 794 -2.27 37.22 -10.48
C GLY A 794 -3.40 36.27 -10.83
N ARG A 795 -3.68 36.09 -12.13
CA ARG A 795 -4.76 35.22 -12.59
C ARG A 795 -4.36 33.74 -12.46
N VAL A 796 -5.02 33.03 -11.55
CA VAL A 796 -4.82 31.58 -11.35
C VAL A 796 -5.89 30.70 -11.97
N THR A 797 -7.05 31.26 -12.34
CA THR A 797 -8.17 30.57 -12.98
C THR A 797 -8.24 30.94 -14.46
N ASP A 798 -8.36 29.95 -15.34
CA ASP A 798 -8.50 30.18 -16.79
C ASP A 798 -9.97 30.13 -17.25
N LEU A 799 -10.79 29.28 -16.64
CA LEU A 799 -12.19 29.11 -17.01
C LEU A 799 -13.11 29.25 -15.80
N MET A 800 -14.15 30.07 -15.92
CA MET A 800 -15.21 30.20 -14.91
C MET A 800 -16.58 30.12 -15.58
N ILE A 801 -17.42 29.16 -15.18
CA ILE A 801 -18.80 29.04 -15.64
C ILE A 801 -19.73 28.83 -14.44
N GLY A 802 -20.65 29.77 -14.22
CA GLY A 802 -21.62 29.67 -13.12
C GLY A 802 -22.50 30.90 -12.99
N GLY A 803 -23.04 31.13 -11.79
CA GLY A 803 -23.78 32.35 -11.44
C GLY A 803 -22.91 33.40 -10.76
N GLY A 804 -23.54 34.45 -10.23
CA GLY A 804 -22.90 35.39 -9.29
C GLY A 804 -22.41 36.71 -9.87
N SER A 805 -22.89 37.13 -11.05
CA SER A 805 -22.47 38.41 -11.67
C SER A 805 -22.71 39.63 -10.76
N ARG A 806 -23.58 39.54 -9.75
CA ARG A 806 -23.84 40.60 -8.76
C ARG A 806 -22.59 41.04 -7.96
N HIS A 807 -21.57 40.19 -7.82
CA HIS A 807 -20.32 40.52 -7.10
C HIS A 807 -19.25 41.13 -8.01
N PHE A 808 -19.48 41.13 -9.33
CA PHE A 808 -18.55 41.66 -10.32
C PHE A 808 -19.03 43.00 -10.89
N GLN A 809 -20.34 43.26 -10.89
CA GLN A 809 -20.94 44.46 -11.46
C GLN A 809 -20.79 45.69 -10.56
N HIS A 810 -20.59 46.86 -11.17
CA HIS A 810 -20.60 48.16 -10.49
C HIS A 810 -21.82 48.33 -9.57
N LYS A 811 -21.65 48.97 -8.39
CA LYS A 811 -22.72 49.13 -7.38
C LYS A 811 -23.98 49.84 -7.90
N SER A 812 -23.88 50.61 -8.99
CA SER A 812 -25.02 51.28 -9.63
C SER A 812 -25.90 50.34 -10.45
N VAL A 813 -25.41 49.14 -10.81
CA VAL A 813 -26.19 48.14 -11.52
C VAL A 813 -27.22 47.54 -10.55
N LYS A 814 -28.49 47.55 -10.96
CA LYS A 814 -29.58 47.03 -10.14
C LYS A 814 -29.34 45.54 -9.81
N GLY A 815 -29.30 45.22 -8.51
CA GLY A 815 -29.05 43.86 -8.02
C GLY A 815 -27.58 43.56 -7.72
N SER A 816 -26.65 44.47 -8.05
CA SER A 816 -25.25 44.35 -7.61
C SER A 816 -25.15 44.33 -6.08
N LYS A 817 -24.20 43.55 -5.58
CA LYS A 817 -23.83 43.44 -4.17
C LYS A 817 -22.47 44.06 -3.87
N ARG A 818 -21.80 44.66 -4.87
CA ARG A 818 -20.58 45.41 -4.65
C ARG A 818 -20.85 46.66 -3.81
N THR A 819 -19.94 46.93 -2.88
CA THR A 819 -19.99 48.11 -2.00
C THR A 819 -19.11 49.25 -2.49
N ASP A 820 -18.34 49.03 -3.56
CA ASP A 820 -17.44 49.99 -4.20
C ASP A 820 -17.88 50.33 -5.64
N ASP A 821 -17.20 51.31 -6.24
CA ASP A 821 -17.45 51.77 -7.62
C ASP A 821 -16.67 50.97 -8.67
N ARG A 822 -16.30 49.72 -8.38
CA ARG A 822 -15.54 48.88 -9.32
C ARG A 822 -16.45 48.07 -10.21
N ASP A 823 -16.09 47.96 -11.48
CA ASP A 823 -16.71 47.05 -12.45
C ASP A 823 -15.69 45.97 -12.82
N LEU A 824 -15.74 44.86 -12.10
CA LEU A 824 -14.81 43.75 -12.29
C LEU A 824 -15.01 43.02 -13.62
N LEU A 825 -16.21 43.12 -14.23
CA LEU A 825 -16.43 42.55 -15.57
C LEU A 825 -15.66 43.36 -16.61
N ALA A 826 -15.73 44.69 -16.52
CA ALA A 826 -14.96 45.57 -17.39
C ALA A 826 -13.45 45.45 -17.14
N GLU A 827 -13.02 45.34 -15.88
CA GLU A 827 -11.62 45.09 -15.52
C GLU A 827 -11.12 43.75 -16.06
N ALA A 828 -11.89 42.67 -15.89
CA ALA A 828 -11.57 41.35 -16.43
C ALA A 828 -11.43 41.38 -17.97
N ALA A 829 -12.37 42.02 -18.67
CA ALA A 829 -12.27 42.19 -20.11
C ALA A 829 -11.01 42.98 -20.53
N ALA A 830 -10.65 44.02 -19.78
CA ALA A 830 -9.45 44.82 -20.04
C ALA A 830 -8.14 44.02 -19.88
N ILE A 831 -8.12 43.00 -19.01
CA ILE A 831 -6.97 42.10 -18.82
C ILE A 831 -7.09 40.79 -19.61
N GLY A 832 -7.98 40.75 -20.61
CA GLY A 832 -8.03 39.71 -21.64
C GLY A 832 -9.01 38.57 -21.37
N TRP A 833 -9.91 38.67 -20.40
CA TRP A 833 -11.01 37.72 -20.26
C TRP A 833 -12.05 37.86 -21.37
N ASP A 834 -12.46 36.75 -21.96
CA ASP A 834 -13.72 36.69 -22.71
C ASP A 834 -14.88 36.58 -21.72
N VAL A 835 -15.62 37.67 -21.53
CA VAL A 835 -16.67 37.81 -20.51
C VAL A 835 -18.07 37.75 -21.15
N GLY A 836 -18.92 36.88 -20.62
CA GLY A 836 -20.35 36.81 -20.94
C GLY A 836 -21.20 36.65 -19.69
N THR A 837 -22.42 37.20 -19.68
CA THR A 837 -23.29 37.19 -18.49
C THR A 837 -24.70 36.69 -18.78
N ASP A 838 -24.87 35.90 -19.84
CA ASP A 838 -26.16 35.36 -20.25
C ASP A 838 -26.02 33.99 -20.94
N LYS A 839 -27.16 33.32 -21.14
CA LYS A 839 -27.21 32.02 -21.83
C LYS A 839 -26.71 32.08 -23.28
N ALA A 840 -26.97 33.18 -23.99
CA ALA A 840 -26.57 33.31 -25.39
C ALA A 840 -25.04 33.30 -25.53
N SER A 841 -24.34 34.01 -24.64
CA SER A 841 -22.87 34.02 -24.57
C SER A 841 -22.30 32.66 -24.17
N PHE A 842 -23.01 31.87 -23.35
CA PHE A 842 -22.66 30.49 -23.05
C PHE A 842 -22.88 29.56 -24.25
N ASP A 843 -24.01 29.68 -24.95
CA ASP A 843 -24.33 28.84 -26.10
C ASP A 843 -23.37 29.05 -27.27
N ALA A 844 -22.87 30.27 -27.44
CA ALA A 844 -21.86 30.63 -28.41
C ALA A 844 -20.49 29.96 -28.17
N LEU A 845 -20.23 29.42 -26.98
CA LEU A 845 -18.99 28.72 -26.68
C LEU A 845 -18.85 27.45 -27.53
N THR A 846 -17.68 27.28 -28.13
CA THR A 846 -17.24 26.05 -28.82
C THR A 846 -15.96 25.53 -28.18
N SER A 847 -15.49 24.34 -28.57
CA SER A 847 -14.17 23.84 -28.18
C SER A 847 -13.02 24.78 -28.59
N ASP A 848 -13.24 25.67 -29.55
CA ASP A 848 -12.26 26.65 -30.01
C ASP A 848 -12.30 27.99 -29.27
N SER A 849 -13.15 28.11 -28.25
CA SER A 849 -13.21 29.31 -27.41
C SER A 849 -11.87 29.57 -26.72
N LYS A 850 -11.45 30.83 -26.66
CA LYS A 850 -10.14 31.21 -26.11
C LYS A 850 -10.21 31.40 -24.59
N LEU A 851 -9.17 30.92 -23.91
CA LEU A 851 -8.94 31.21 -22.50
C LEU A 851 -8.10 32.50 -22.34
N PRO A 852 -8.26 33.25 -21.24
CA PRO A 852 -9.17 33.00 -20.13
C PRO A 852 -10.63 33.40 -20.44
N LEU A 853 -11.58 32.68 -19.87
CA LEU A 853 -12.99 32.73 -20.21
C LEU A 853 -13.90 32.75 -18.98
N MET A 854 -14.86 33.68 -18.95
CA MET A 854 -15.83 33.82 -17.86
C MET A 854 -17.26 33.85 -18.41
N ARG A 855 -18.15 33.01 -17.87
CA ARG A 855 -19.60 33.03 -18.10
C ARG A 855 -20.36 33.06 -16.77
N LEU A 856 -20.90 34.23 -16.42
CA LEU A 856 -21.67 34.46 -15.20
C LEU A 856 -23.16 34.65 -15.53
N ILE A 857 -23.87 33.53 -15.69
CA ILE A 857 -25.15 33.43 -16.41
C ILE A 857 -26.31 34.11 -15.67
N THR A 858 -26.26 34.14 -14.33
CA THR A 858 -27.27 34.77 -13.48
C THR A 858 -26.64 35.76 -12.50
N GLN A 859 -27.46 36.65 -11.90
CA GLN A 859 -26.97 37.59 -10.88
C GLN A 859 -26.56 36.90 -9.58
N SER A 860 -27.30 35.88 -9.14
CA SER A 860 -27.00 35.07 -7.95
C SER A 860 -26.69 33.63 -8.37
N HIS A 861 -27.16 32.63 -7.65
CA HIS A 861 -27.11 31.23 -8.07
C HIS A 861 -27.93 30.98 -9.35
N LEU A 862 -27.69 29.85 -10.01
CA LEU A 862 -28.64 29.32 -10.98
C LEU A 862 -29.90 28.83 -10.25
N SER A 863 -31.04 28.83 -10.95
CA SER A 863 -32.31 28.30 -10.45
C SER A 863 -32.20 26.81 -10.15
N TYR A 864 -32.97 26.29 -9.20
CA TYR A 864 -33.04 24.83 -8.98
C TYR A 864 -33.48 24.11 -10.25
N MET A 865 -33.06 22.86 -10.47
CA MET A 865 -33.43 22.04 -11.62
C MET A 865 -34.94 21.96 -11.84
N ILE A 866 -35.72 21.84 -10.76
CA ILE A 866 -37.18 21.81 -10.83
C ILE A 866 -37.80 23.14 -11.32
N ASP A 867 -37.11 24.26 -11.11
CA ASP A 867 -37.55 25.61 -11.49
C ASP A 867 -36.81 26.15 -12.72
N ARG A 868 -35.82 25.42 -13.25
CA ARG A 868 -34.88 25.92 -14.25
C ARG A 868 -35.55 26.06 -15.60
N ASP A 869 -35.43 27.25 -16.19
CA ASP A 869 -35.83 27.53 -17.56
C ASP A 869 -34.62 27.24 -18.48
N PRO A 870 -34.63 26.14 -19.26
CA PRO A 870 -33.49 25.75 -20.09
C PRO A 870 -33.18 26.76 -21.21
N THR A 871 -34.13 27.66 -21.51
CA THR A 871 -33.90 28.75 -22.49
C THR A 871 -33.06 29.89 -21.91
N LYS A 872 -32.88 29.94 -20.59
CA LYS A 872 -32.19 31.02 -19.88
C LYS A 872 -30.98 30.56 -19.07
N GLU A 873 -30.91 29.28 -18.71
CA GLU A 873 -29.86 28.75 -17.86
C GLU A 873 -29.46 27.35 -18.34
N PRO A 874 -28.15 27.03 -18.42
CA PRO A 874 -27.71 25.68 -18.73
C PRO A 874 -27.80 24.76 -17.50
N THR A 875 -27.77 23.47 -17.77
CA THR A 875 -27.58 22.42 -16.77
C THR A 875 -26.12 22.28 -16.35
N LEU A 876 -25.86 21.66 -15.19
CA LEU A 876 -24.49 21.37 -14.74
C LEU A 876 -23.74 20.53 -15.77
N LYS A 877 -24.41 19.54 -16.35
CA LYS A 877 -23.88 18.71 -17.43
C LYS A 877 -23.46 19.53 -18.65
N GLU A 878 -24.31 20.44 -19.14
CA GLU A 878 -23.96 21.28 -20.29
C GLU A 878 -22.78 22.21 -19.97
N MET A 879 -22.72 22.79 -18.77
CA MET A 879 -21.59 23.61 -18.35
C MET A 879 -20.29 22.81 -18.29
N SER A 880 -20.35 21.61 -17.71
CA SER A 880 -19.20 20.71 -17.56
C SER A 880 -18.72 20.18 -18.90
N ASP A 881 -19.62 19.79 -19.80
CA ASP A 881 -19.29 19.35 -21.17
C ASP A 881 -18.55 20.44 -21.94
N LYS A 882 -19.03 21.68 -21.89
CA LYS A 882 -18.32 22.80 -22.53
C LYS A 882 -16.96 23.06 -21.88
N ALA A 883 -16.88 23.04 -20.54
CA ALA A 883 -15.63 23.26 -19.83
C ALA A 883 -14.56 22.21 -20.18
N LEU A 884 -14.92 20.92 -20.13
CA LEU A 884 -14.04 19.81 -20.49
C LEU A 884 -13.55 19.92 -21.93
N ASN A 885 -14.46 20.17 -22.88
CA ASN A 885 -14.09 20.28 -24.30
C ASN A 885 -13.20 21.50 -24.59
N ILE A 886 -13.43 22.64 -23.92
CA ILE A 886 -12.59 23.84 -24.07
C ILE A 886 -11.22 23.62 -23.44
N LEU A 887 -11.16 23.10 -22.22
CA LEU A 887 -9.89 22.88 -21.50
C LEU A 887 -9.03 21.83 -22.21
N LYS A 888 -9.62 20.73 -22.68
CA LYS A 888 -8.93 19.74 -23.50
C LYS A 888 -8.37 20.37 -24.78
N SER A 889 -9.21 21.06 -25.55
CA SER A 889 -8.76 21.67 -26.80
C SER A 889 -7.71 22.77 -26.58
N SER A 890 -7.82 23.53 -25.50
CA SER A 890 -6.85 24.57 -25.15
C SER A 890 -5.54 23.96 -24.67
N THR A 891 -5.58 22.85 -23.93
CA THR A 891 -4.39 22.09 -23.53
C THR A 891 -3.58 21.70 -24.75
N GLU A 892 -4.24 21.14 -25.78
CA GLU A 892 -3.59 20.75 -27.04
C GLU A 892 -3.03 21.95 -27.83
N LYS A 893 -3.72 23.10 -27.82
CA LYS A 893 -3.31 24.30 -28.58
C LYS A 893 -2.20 25.10 -27.92
N GLU A 894 -2.21 25.17 -26.59
CA GLU A 894 -1.28 25.96 -25.79
C GLU A 894 -0.08 25.14 -25.30
N ASP A 895 0.00 23.85 -25.67
CA ASP A 895 1.03 22.90 -25.21
C ASP A 895 1.10 22.88 -23.66
N ALA A 896 -0.08 22.91 -23.02
CA ALA A 896 -0.19 22.88 -21.57
C ALA A 896 -0.03 21.43 -21.05
N LYS A 897 0.30 21.27 -19.76
CA LYS A 897 0.51 19.93 -19.15
C LYS A 897 -0.77 19.11 -18.97
N GLY A 898 -1.92 19.73 -19.18
CA GLY A 898 -3.25 19.22 -18.85
C GLY A 898 -4.07 20.29 -18.15
N PHE A 899 -5.12 19.87 -17.45
CA PHE A 899 -5.94 20.78 -16.68
C PHE A 899 -6.39 20.22 -15.33
N PHE A 900 -6.68 21.12 -14.40
CA PHE A 900 -7.43 20.86 -13.18
C PHE A 900 -8.79 21.55 -13.26
N LEU A 901 -9.87 20.77 -13.15
CA LEU A 901 -11.24 21.27 -13.22
C LEU A 901 -12.01 20.90 -11.96
N MET A 902 -12.56 21.92 -11.28
CA MET A 902 -13.50 21.73 -10.18
C MET A 902 -14.93 22.00 -10.66
N ILE A 903 -15.82 21.02 -10.47
CA ILE A 903 -17.24 21.13 -10.82
C ILE A 903 -18.10 20.91 -9.56
N GLU A 904 -19.00 21.85 -9.29
CA GLU A 904 -19.84 21.81 -8.09
C GLU A 904 -21.34 21.62 -8.41
N GLY A 905 -21.92 20.55 -7.86
CA GLY A 905 -23.36 20.32 -7.73
C GLY A 905 -24.01 21.13 -6.61
N SER A 906 -23.84 22.45 -6.64
CA SER A 906 -24.03 23.32 -5.49
C SER A 906 -25.44 23.38 -4.90
N ARG A 907 -26.49 23.20 -5.72
CA ARG A 907 -27.89 23.38 -5.28
C ARG A 907 -28.45 22.18 -4.49
N ILE A 908 -27.73 21.06 -4.45
CA ILE A 908 -28.10 19.87 -3.67
C ILE A 908 -28.22 20.23 -2.18
N ASP A 909 -27.23 20.97 -1.67
CA ASP A 909 -27.17 21.46 -0.30
C ASP A 909 -28.31 22.39 0.07
N HIS A 910 -28.56 23.42 -0.74
CA HIS A 910 -29.63 24.38 -0.46
C HIS A 910 -31.02 23.71 -0.41
N ALA A 911 -31.26 22.72 -1.28
CA ALA A 911 -32.51 21.96 -1.24
C ALA A 911 -32.62 21.08 0.03
N ALA A 912 -31.48 20.54 0.50
CA ALA A 912 -31.41 19.81 1.76
C ALA A 912 -31.60 20.73 2.98
N HIS A 913 -31.05 21.95 2.98
CA HIS A 913 -31.29 22.96 4.00
C HIS A 913 -32.79 23.28 4.14
N SER A 914 -33.53 23.35 3.04
CA SER A 914 -34.99 23.55 3.04
C SER A 914 -35.77 22.28 3.41
N ASN A 915 -35.12 21.11 3.55
CA ASN A 915 -35.73 19.78 3.67
C ASN A 915 -36.69 19.46 2.50
N ASP A 916 -36.42 20.02 1.32
CA ASP A 916 -37.22 19.84 0.11
C ASP A 916 -36.76 18.59 -0.67
N ALA A 917 -37.27 17.43 -0.26
CA ALA A 917 -36.83 16.13 -0.78
C ALA A 917 -36.98 15.99 -2.31
N ARG A 918 -38.02 16.57 -2.93
CA ARG A 918 -38.19 16.49 -4.38
C ARG A 918 -37.16 17.35 -5.10
N THR A 919 -36.97 18.60 -4.66
CA THR A 919 -35.97 19.48 -5.27
C THR A 919 -34.57 18.93 -5.08
N HIS A 920 -34.27 18.41 -3.89
CA HIS A 920 -33.00 17.74 -3.58
C HIS A 920 -32.73 16.55 -4.50
N PHE A 921 -33.75 15.73 -4.78
CA PHE A 921 -33.65 14.64 -5.75
C PHE A 921 -33.29 15.12 -7.17
N GLU A 922 -33.95 16.16 -7.68
CA GLU A 922 -33.70 16.68 -9.04
C GLU A 922 -32.27 17.20 -9.19
N GLU A 923 -31.72 17.83 -8.14
CA GLU A 923 -30.33 18.27 -8.14
C GLU A 923 -29.33 17.10 -8.12
N ILE A 924 -29.61 16.05 -7.33
CA ILE A 924 -28.79 14.83 -7.32
C ILE A 924 -28.81 14.16 -8.69
N LEU A 925 -29.97 14.09 -9.34
CA LEU A 925 -30.08 13.46 -10.66
C LEU A 925 -29.30 14.26 -11.72
N ALA A 926 -29.35 15.59 -11.68
CA ALA A 926 -28.54 16.43 -12.57
C ALA A 926 -27.02 16.26 -12.32
N TYR A 927 -26.61 16.02 -11.07
CA TYR A 927 -25.23 15.69 -10.75
C TYR A 927 -24.82 14.30 -11.25
N GLN A 928 -25.69 13.29 -11.10
CA GLN A 928 -25.47 11.93 -11.64
C GLN A 928 -25.29 11.92 -13.16
N GLU A 929 -26.07 12.73 -13.89
CA GLU A 929 -25.88 12.90 -15.32
C GLU A 929 -24.54 13.54 -15.69
N THR A 930 -24.00 14.38 -14.81
CA THR A 930 -22.66 14.99 -14.96
C THR A 930 -21.57 13.98 -14.66
N ILE A 931 -21.75 13.11 -13.67
CA ILE A 931 -20.82 12.00 -13.36
C ILE A 931 -20.72 11.03 -14.53
N GLU A 932 -21.82 10.70 -15.19
CA GLU A 932 -21.79 9.83 -16.37
C GLU A 932 -21.03 10.48 -17.54
N LEU A 933 -21.17 11.80 -17.73
CA LEU A 933 -20.37 12.57 -18.69
C LEU A 933 -18.88 12.53 -18.34
N ALA A 934 -18.52 12.80 -17.08
CA ALA A 934 -17.13 12.83 -16.61
C ALA A 934 -16.46 11.44 -16.73
N LYS A 935 -17.17 10.37 -16.36
CA LYS A 935 -16.69 8.98 -16.55
C LYS A 935 -16.40 8.70 -18.02
N LYS A 936 -17.33 9.06 -18.91
CA LYS A 936 -17.13 8.91 -20.36
C LYS A 936 -15.91 9.71 -20.83
N PHE A 937 -15.71 10.92 -20.31
CA PHE A 937 -14.54 11.72 -20.62
C PHE A 937 -13.24 11.03 -20.15
N VAL A 938 -13.20 10.47 -18.95
CA VAL A 938 -12.06 9.68 -18.46
C VAL A 938 -11.79 8.46 -19.35
N ASP A 939 -12.83 7.74 -19.78
CA ASP A 939 -12.69 6.58 -20.67
C ASP A 939 -12.10 6.96 -22.04
N GLU A 940 -12.47 8.12 -22.56
CA GLU A 940 -11.99 8.64 -23.85
C GLU A 940 -10.61 9.32 -23.76
N ASN A 941 -10.13 9.62 -22.55
CA ASN A 941 -8.87 10.32 -22.29
C ASN A 941 -8.00 9.58 -21.24
N PRO A 942 -7.25 8.54 -21.66
CA PRO A 942 -6.37 7.80 -20.75
C PRO A 942 -5.28 8.71 -20.16
N GLY A 943 -5.20 8.78 -18.82
CA GLY A 943 -4.34 9.74 -18.11
C GLY A 943 -5.15 10.77 -17.30
N THR A 944 -6.47 10.79 -17.48
CA THR A 944 -7.41 11.57 -16.68
C THR A 944 -7.90 10.76 -15.48
N ILE A 945 -8.10 11.42 -14.33
CA ILE A 945 -8.84 10.83 -13.20
C ILE A 945 -10.02 11.71 -12.80
N LEU A 946 -11.04 11.05 -12.29
CA LEU A 946 -12.23 11.62 -11.71
C LEU A 946 -12.25 11.33 -10.20
N ILE A 947 -12.41 12.36 -9.38
CA ILE A 947 -12.72 12.23 -7.95
C ILE A 947 -14.06 12.91 -7.68
N SER A 948 -15.00 12.21 -7.07
CA SER A 948 -16.27 12.78 -6.61
C SER A 948 -16.42 12.60 -5.10
N VAL A 949 -16.65 13.70 -4.38
CA VAL A 949 -16.77 13.72 -2.91
C VAL A 949 -17.67 14.87 -2.46
N SER A 950 -18.20 14.76 -1.24
CA SER A 950 -18.91 15.85 -0.57
C SER A 950 -18.04 16.62 0.41
N ASP A 951 -18.28 17.93 0.53
CA ASP A 951 -17.72 18.75 1.61
C ASP A 951 -18.35 18.42 2.97
N HIS A 952 -19.64 18.08 3.03
CA HIS A 952 -20.36 17.65 4.24
C HIS A 952 -21.70 16.95 3.96
N GLU A 953 -22.38 16.51 5.01
CA GLU A 953 -23.80 16.16 4.94
C GLU A 953 -24.68 17.35 5.33
N THR A 954 -25.85 17.47 4.71
CA THR A 954 -26.84 18.52 5.01
C THR A 954 -28.22 17.94 5.29
N GLY A 955 -28.83 18.39 6.39
CA GLY A 955 -30.20 18.09 6.79
C GLY A 955 -30.38 16.87 7.69
N GLY A 956 -29.40 15.96 7.73
CA GLY A 956 -29.48 14.68 8.44
C GLY A 956 -30.60 13.78 7.92
N LEU A 957 -30.64 13.59 6.61
CA LEU A 957 -31.70 12.84 5.94
C LEU A 957 -31.74 11.38 6.43
N SER A 958 -32.93 10.92 6.78
CA SER A 958 -33.24 9.52 7.07
C SER A 958 -34.30 9.02 6.10
N VAL A 959 -34.02 7.93 5.38
CA VAL A 959 -34.93 7.29 4.41
C VAL A 959 -35.99 6.41 5.10
N ALA A 960 -36.40 6.84 6.29
CA ALA A 960 -37.50 6.30 7.08
C ALA A 960 -37.88 7.34 8.14
N LEU A 961 -39.16 7.38 8.51
CA LEU A 961 -39.66 8.22 9.59
C LEU A 961 -40.73 7.48 10.38
N GLN A 962 -40.52 7.38 11.70
CA GLN A 962 -41.55 6.93 12.63
C GLN A 962 -42.17 8.14 13.35
N GLU A 963 -43.50 8.20 13.32
CA GLU A 963 -44.28 9.22 14.04
C GLU A 963 -44.95 8.57 15.26
N GLY A 964 -44.72 9.11 16.45
CA GLY A 964 -45.32 8.62 17.69
C GLY A 964 -44.62 7.41 18.34
N ILE A 965 -45.25 6.85 19.38
CA ILE A 965 -44.71 5.77 20.23
C ILE A 965 -45.20 4.36 19.83
N GLU A 966 -45.93 4.26 18.73
CA GLU A 966 -46.49 2.99 18.25
C GLU A 966 -45.39 2.07 17.71
N PHE A 967 -45.73 0.80 17.43
CA PHE A 967 -44.77 -0.13 16.84
C PHE A 967 -44.29 0.40 15.47
N PRO A 968 -42.99 0.36 15.14
CA PRO A 968 -42.48 0.92 13.90
C PRO A 968 -43.12 0.27 12.68
N ILE A 969 -43.71 1.08 11.80
CA ILE A 969 -44.22 0.63 10.50
C ILE A 969 -43.19 1.00 9.44
N PHE A 970 -42.72 0.00 8.66
CA PHE A 970 -41.71 0.18 7.61
C PHE A 970 -42.32 0.78 6.33
N GLU A 971 -42.97 1.94 6.47
CA GLU A 971 -43.60 2.67 5.38
C GLU A 971 -42.65 3.68 4.74
N TRP A 972 -42.56 3.66 3.42
CA TRP A 972 -41.96 4.71 2.62
C TRP A 972 -42.93 5.07 1.49
N LEU A 973 -43.34 6.35 1.41
CA LEU A 973 -44.46 6.80 0.57
C LEU A 973 -43.99 7.80 -0.51
N PRO A 974 -43.16 7.37 -1.48
CA PRO A 974 -42.55 8.26 -2.48
C PRO A 974 -43.58 8.99 -3.37
N GLU A 975 -44.81 8.47 -3.47
CA GLU A 975 -45.93 9.10 -4.19
C GLU A 975 -46.18 10.54 -3.76
N ALA A 976 -45.96 10.87 -2.49
CA ALA A 976 -46.13 12.22 -1.95
C ALA A 976 -45.24 13.26 -2.63
N LEU A 977 -44.12 12.85 -3.23
CA LEU A 977 -43.16 13.74 -3.90
C LEU A 977 -43.42 13.88 -5.42
N THR A 978 -44.11 12.92 -6.04
CA THR A 978 -44.17 12.76 -7.51
C THR A 978 -44.80 13.91 -8.29
N LYS A 979 -45.57 14.77 -7.62
CA LYS A 979 -46.33 15.84 -8.28
C LYS A 979 -45.93 17.24 -7.83
N GLN A 980 -44.85 17.38 -7.07
CA GLN A 980 -44.31 18.70 -6.77
C GLN A 980 -43.79 19.34 -8.06
N LYS A 981 -44.23 20.57 -8.35
CA LYS A 981 -43.98 21.28 -9.63
C LYS A 981 -42.99 22.44 -9.55
N ALA A 982 -42.64 22.87 -8.35
CA ALA A 982 -41.73 23.97 -8.08
C ALA A 982 -41.03 23.73 -6.75
N SER A 983 -39.86 24.34 -6.54
CA SER A 983 -39.19 24.25 -5.23
C SER A 983 -39.97 24.99 -4.15
N THR A 984 -39.78 24.57 -2.90
CA THR A 984 -40.38 25.26 -1.75
C THR A 984 -39.90 26.71 -1.63
N ALA A 985 -38.68 27.02 -2.07
CA ALA A 985 -38.11 28.37 -2.06
C ALA A 985 -38.81 29.35 -3.02
N VAL A 986 -39.15 28.91 -4.23
CA VAL A 986 -39.92 29.73 -5.18
C VAL A 986 -41.35 29.95 -4.65
N VAL A 987 -41.95 28.90 -4.11
CA VAL A 987 -43.31 28.97 -3.56
C VAL A 987 -43.37 29.86 -2.33
N SER A 988 -42.40 29.77 -1.42
CA SER A 988 -42.35 30.56 -0.19
C SER A 988 -42.24 32.06 -0.49
N SER A 989 -41.43 32.44 -1.48
CA SER A 989 -41.31 33.82 -1.95
C SER A 989 -42.63 34.38 -2.49
N VAL A 990 -43.36 33.58 -3.27
CA VAL A 990 -44.71 33.94 -3.75
C VAL A 990 -45.69 34.06 -2.58
N PHE A 991 -45.60 33.15 -1.61
CA PHE A 991 -46.49 33.09 -0.47
C PHE A 991 -46.26 34.27 0.48
N GLU A 992 -45.02 34.65 0.77
CA GLU A 992 -44.71 35.82 1.60
C GLU A 992 -45.31 37.10 1.01
N LYS A 993 -45.16 37.30 -0.31
CA LYS A 993 -45.78 38.42 -1.02
C LYS A 993 -47.31 38.37 -0.91
N LYS A 994 -47.91 37.21 -1.15
CA LYS A 994 -49.37 37.03 -1.06
C LYS A 994 -49.90 37.15 0.36
N ASN A 995 -49.09 36.81 1.36
CA ASN A 995 -49.42 36.95 2.77
C ASN A 995 -49.61 38.43 3.15
N LYS A 996 -48.85 39.34 2.51
CA LYS A 996 -48.96 40.80 2.65
C LYS A 996 -50.12 41.40 1.84
N GLU A 997 -50.49 40.78 0.72
CA GLU A 997 -51.54 41.27 -0.19
C GLU A 997 -52.97 40.82 0.18
N LEU A 998 -53.12 39.62 0.76
CA LEU A 998 -54.41 39.00 1.03
C LEU A 998 -54.75 39.00 2.53
N SER A 999 -56.03 38.89 2.88
CA SER A 999 -56.53 38.81 4.27
C SER A 999 -57.75 37.90 4.40
N GLY A 1000 -57.99 37.36 5.61
CA GLY A 1000 -59.18 36.55 5.91
C GLY A 1000 -59.35 35.32 5.01
N ASP A 1001 -60.58 34.99 4.65
CA ASP A 1001 -60.93 33.78 3.90
C ASP A 1001 -60.27 33.69 2.52
N ALA A 1002 -60.02 34.82 1.86
CA ALA A 1002 -59.35 34.86 0.56
C ALA A 1002 -57.89 34.37 0.64
N LYS A 1003 -57.19 34.69 1.74
CA LYS A 1003 -55.83 34.19 2.01
C LYS A 1003 -55.84 32.68 2.22
N TYR A 1004 -56.73 32.20 3.08
CA TYR A 1004 -56.87 30.77 3.37
C TYR A 1004 -57.18 29.97 2.10
N ALA A 1005 -58.16 30.42 1.29
CA ALA A 1005 -58.54 29.76 0.05
C ALA A 1005 -57.39 29.74 -0.98
N TYR A 1006 -56.61 30.82 -1.07
CA TYR A 1006 -55.45 30.89 -1.94
C TYR A 1006 -54.37 29.88 -1.54
N PHE A 1007 -53.90 29.91 -0.29
CA PHE A 1007 -52.84 28.98 0.16
C PHE A 1007 -53.27 27.52 0.05
N LYS A 1008 -54.50 27.18 0.44
CA LYS A 1008 -55.03 25.81 0.31
C LYS A 1008 -55.02 25.32 -1.14
N LYS A 1009 -55.45 26.18 -2.06
CA LYS A 1009 -55.49 25.87 -3.50
C LYS A 1009 -54.08 25.70 -4.07
N GLU A 1010 -53.19 26.64 -3.79
CA GLU A 1010 -51.83 26.62 -4.35
C GLU A 1010 -50.99 25.47 -3.79
N ILE A 1011 -51.03 25.21 -2.47
CA ILE A 1011 -50.32 24.06 -1.88
C ILE A 1011 -50.79 22.75 -2.52
N LYS A 1012 -52.12 22.58 -2.68
CA LYS A 1012 -52.67 21.41 -3.35
C LYS A 1012 -52.27 21.31 -4.82
N SER A 1013 -52.24 22.42 -5.55
CA SER A 1013 -51.89 22.42 -6.97
C SER A 1013 -50.41 22.18 -7.22
N ILE A 1014 -49.55 22.68 -6.34
CA ILE A 1014 -48.09 22.67 -6.52
C ILE A 1014 -47.49 21.40 -5.94
N PHE A 1015 -47.87 20.99 -4.73
CA PHE A 1015 -47.29 19.84 -4.03
C PHE A 1015 -48.18 18.59 -4.06
N ASN A 1016 -49.42 18.69 -4.56
CA ASN A 1016 -50.41 17.58 -4.56
C ASN A 1016 -50.72 17.03 -3.14
N ILE A 1017 -50.62 17.89 -2.13
CA ILE A 1017 -50.99 17.57 -0.75
C ILE A 1017 -52.23 18.38 -0.35
N ASN A 1018 -53.11 17.80 0.47
CA ASN A 1018 -54.16 18.59 1.11
C ASN A 1018 -53.58 19.15 2.43
N PRO A 1019 -53.36 20.47 2.55
CA PRO A 1019 -52.87 21.04 3.79
C PRO A 1019 -53.97 21.04 4.86
N THR A 1020 -53.58 20.87 6.12
CA THR A 1020 -54.48 21.02 7.28
C THR A 1020 -54.71 22.50 7.59
N ASP A 1021 -55.75 22.78 8.38
CA ASP A 1021 -56.05 24.16 8.80
C ASP A 1021 -54.92 24.76 9.64
N GLU A 1022 -54.25 23.93 10.45
CA GLU A 1022 -53.09 24.30 11.26
C GLU A 1022 -51.89 24.66 10.37
N GLU A 1023 -51.64 23.91 9.30
CA GLU A 1023 -50.56 24.19 8.37
C GLU A 1023 -50.78 25.52 7.63
N ILE A 1024 -52.02 25.81 7.21
CA ILE A 1024 -52.36 27.10 6.58
C ILE A 1024 -52.23 28.25 7.59
N ALA A 1025 -52.65 28.02 8.85
CA ALA A 1025 -52.51 29.02 9.91
C ALA A 1025 -51.04 29.34 10.19
N PHE A 1026 -50.16 28.33 10.22
CA PHE A 1026 -48.72 28.52 10.36
C PHE A 1026 -48.15 29.37 9.22
N ILE A 1027 -48.41 29.01 7.97
CA ILE A 1027 -47.93 29.75 6.79
C ILE A 1027 -48.44 31.20 6.82
N SER A 1028 -49.69 31.42 7.24
CA SER A 1028 -50.27 32.75 7.33
C SER A 1028 -49.63 33.63 8.42
N ALA A 1029 -49.12 33.01 9.49
CA ALA A 1029 -48.47 33.68 10.61
C ALA A 1029 -46.94 33.78 10.47
N ALA A 1030 -46.35 33.12 9.47
CA ALA A 1030 -44.91 33.10 9.28
C ALA A 1030 -44.33 34.51 9.00
N PRO A 1031 -43.19 34.86 9.62
CA PRO A 1031 -42.62 36.21 9.55
C PRO A 1031 -41.92 36.51 8.22
N ASP A 1032 -41.42 35.48 7.53
CA ASP A 1032 -40.59 35.58 6.33
C ASP A 1032 -40.73 34.35 5.42
N ALA A 1033 -40.18 34.44 4.20
CA ALA A 1033 -40.17 33.35 3.23
C ALA A 1033 -39.39 32.12 3.72
N GLN A 1034 -38.27 32.28 4.44
CA GLN A 1034 -37.47 31.15 4.94
C GLN A 1034 -38.25 30.26 5.91
N THR A 1035 -39.03 30.87 6.81
CA THR A 1035 -39.88 30.13 7.74
C THR A 1035 -40.94 29.33 7.01
N ILE A 1036 -41.51 29.89 5.93
CA ILE A 1036 -42.47 29.20 5.07
C ILE A 1036 -41.78 28.05 4.31
N ASP A 1037 -40.57 28.30 3.79
CA ASP A 1037 -39.79 27.33 3.01
C ASP A 1037 -39.48 26.08 3.84
N ASN A 1038 -38.81 26.25 4.99
CA ASN A 1038 -38.46 25.18 5.93
C ASN A 1038 -39.68 24.35 6.36
N PHE A 1039 -40.80 25.02 6.56
CA PHE A 1039 -42.06 24.38 6.93
C PHE A 1039 -42.63 23.54 5.78
N LEU A 1040 -42.69 24.09 4.56
CA LEU A 1040 -43.21 23.38 3.40
C LEU A 1040 -42.36 22.15 3.09
N GLY A 1041 -41.03 22.25 3.10
CA GLY A 1041 -40.14 21.11 2.88
C GLY A 1041 -40.36 20.01 3.92
N THR A 1042 -40.43 20.37 5.20
CA THR A 1042 -40.75 19.43 6.29
C THR A 1042 -42.14 18.79 6.11
N ALA A 1043 -43.16 19.56 5.75
CA ALA A 1043 -44.52 19.09 5.58
C ALA A 1043 -44.66 18.10 4.41
N VAL A 1044 -43.94 18.34 3.31
CA VAL A 1044 -43.88 17.44 2.15
C VAL A 1044 -43.08 16.17 2.50
N SER A 1045 -41.90 16.32 3.10
CA SER A 1045 -41.04 15.20 3.50
C SER A 1045 -41.70 14.24 4.49
N LYS A 1046 -42.43 14.74 5.50
CA LYS A 1046 -43.19 13.90 6.44
C LYS A 1046 -44.22 13.02 5.74
N ARG A 1047 -44.94 13.56 4.75
CA ARG A 1047 -45.92 12.81 3.96
C ARG A 1047 -45.28 11.72 3.11
N ALA A 1048 -44.02 11.88 2.74
CA ALA A 1048 -43.22 10.86 2.07
C ALA A 1048 -42.59 9.83 3.03
N LYS A 1049 -42.79 9.99 4.35
CA LYS A 1049 -42.13 9.22 5.42
C LYS A 1049 -40.60 9.36 5.40
N LEU A 1050 -40.13 10.57 5.13
CA LEU A 1050 -38.71 10.95 5.21
C LEU A 1050 -38.46 11.79 6.47
N GLY A 1051 -37.38 11.47 7.18
CA GLY A 1051 -36.94 12.21 8.36
C GLY A 1051 -35.78 13.15 8.03
N TRP A 1052 -35.76 14.31 8.69
CA TRP A 1052 -34.65 15.27 8.65
C TRP A 1052 -34.35 15.68 10.08
N SER A 1053 -33.08 15.74 10.46
CA SER A 1053 -32.68 16.04 11.84
C SER A 1053 -32.41 17.52 12.08
N THR A 1054 -32.09 18.28 11.04
CA THR A 1054 -31.70 19.68 11.12
C THR A 1054 -31.99 20.43 9.81
N HIS A 1055 -31.94 21.76 9.84
CA HIS A 1055 -31.85 22.61 8.65
C HIS A 1055 -30.41 23.09 8.41
N GLY A 1056 -29.42 22.50 9.10
CA GLY A 1056 -27.99 22.75 8.95
C GLY A 1056 -27.23 21.51 8.47
N HIS A 1057 -25.92 21.50 8.66
CA HIS A 1057 -25.09 20.34 8.33
C HIS A 1057 -25.09 19.29 9.46
N SER A 1058 -24.64 18.07 9.15
CA SER A 1058 -24.37 17.04 10.15
C SER A 1058 -22.96 16.47 10.01
N ALA A 1059 -22.52 15.75 11.06
CA ALA A 1059 -21.19 15.15 11.16
C ALA A 1059 -21.10 13.75 10.51
N VAL A 1060 -22.00 13.43 9.58
CA VAL A 1060 -22.00 12.13 8.89
C VAL A 1060 -20.85 12.06 7.89
N ASP A 1061 -20.07 10.98 7.95
CA ASP A 1061 -19.06 10.67 6.94
C ASP A 1061 -19.72 10.55 5.57
N VAL A 1062 -19.11 11.17 4.57
CA VAL A 1062 -19.66 11.23 3.21
C VAL A 1062 -19.03 10.16 2.33
N ASN A 1063 -19.71 9.76 1.26
CA ASN A 1063 -19.15 8.79 0.32
C ASN A 1063 -17.99 9.38 -0.48
N LEU A 1064 -17.01 8.54 -0.79
CA LEU A 1064 -15.89 8.87 -1.68
C LEU A 1064 -15.94 7.99 -2.93
N TYR A 1065 -15.96 8.65 -4.07
CA TYR A 1065 -16.04 8.04 -5.40
C TYR A 1065 -14.81 8.44 -6.20
N ALA A 1066 -14.23 7.49 -6.96
CA ALA A 1066 -13.14 7.82 -7.86
C ALA A 1066 -13.08 6.87 -9.05
N TYR A 1067 -12.58 7.36 -10.18
CA TYR A 1067 -12.50 6.64 -11.43
C TYR A 1067 -11.26 7.06 -12.23
N GLY A 1068 -10.69 6.13 -13.00
CA GLY A 1068 -9.44 6.34 -13.74
C GLY A 1068 -8.20 5.73 -13.07
N ALA A 1069 -7.04 5.86 -13.72
CA ALA A 1069 -5.82 5.17 -13.32
C ALA A 1069 -5.15 5.80 -12.08
N GLY A 1070 -4.87 4.98 -11.07
CA GLY A 1070 -4.13 5.38 -9.86
C GLY A 1070 -5.01 5.80 -8.66
N THR A 1071 -6.34 5.76 -8.80
CA THR A 1071 -7.28 6.14 -7.73
C THR A 1071 -7.38 5.13 -6.57
N ASN A 1072 -6.74 3.95 -6.69
CA ASN A 1072 -6.71 2.93 -5.64
C ASN A 1072 -6.12 3.42 -4.31
N ALA A 1073 -5.29 4.46 -4.33
CA ALA A 1073 -4.74 5.07 -3.12
C ALA A 1073 -5.81 5.70 -2.21
N LEU A 1074 -6.99 6.01 -2.76
CA LEU A 1074 -8.12 6.61 -2.04
C LEU A 1074 -9.09 5.56 -1.46
N VAL A 1075 -8.86 4.27 -1.68
CA VAL A 1075 -9.76 3.21 -1.19
C VAL A 1075 -9.75 3.15 0.34
N GLY A 1076 -10.94 3.18 0.96
CA GLY A 1076 -11.10 3.10 2.41
C GLY A 1076 -11.71 4.35 3.03
N SER A 1077 -11.36 4.65 4.29
CA SER A 1077 -11.90 5.80 5.03
C SER A 1077 -10.84 6.88 5.17
N ASN A 1078 -11.01 7.97 4.44
CA ASN A 1078 -10.05 9.06 4.32
C ASN A 1078 -10.48 10.27 5.15
N GLU A 1079 -9.53 11.10 5.55
CA GLU A 1079 -9.81 12.48 5.97
C GLU A 1079 -9.92 13.39 4.74
N ASN A 1080 -10.76 14.43 4.79
CA ASN A 1080 -10.90 15.36 3.67
C ASN A 1080 -9.57 16.03 3.25
N VAL A 1081 -8.61 16.21 4.17
CA VAL A 1081 -7.26 16.74 3.85
C VAL A 1081 -6.41 15.78 3.02
N GLU A 1082 -6.67 14.46 3.11
CA GLU A 1082 -5.92 13.43 2.38
C GLU A 1082 -6.26 13.50 0.88
N LEU A 1083 -7.43 14.01 0.50
CA LEU A 1083 -7.79 14.22 -0.90
C LEU A 1083 -6.96 15.36 -1.53
N GLY A 1084 -6.80 16.48 -0.83
CA GLY A 1084 -5.94 17.57 -1.28
C GLY A 1084 -4.49 17.12 -1.42
N THR A 1085 -4.01 16.36 -0.42
CA THR A 1085 -2.67 15.73 -0.44
C THR A 1085 -2.52 14.76 -1.61
N PHE A 1086 -3.55 13.96 -1.91
CA PHE A 1086 -3.56 13.04 -3.04
C PHE A 1086 -3.47 13.78 -4.37
N VAL A 1087 -4.22 14.88 -4.55
CA VAL A 1087 -4.17 15.65 -5.81
C VAL A 1087 -2.83 16.37 -5.97
N GLU A 1088 -2.31 16.96 -4.88
CA GLU A 1088 -0.95 17.52 -4.84
C GLU A 1088 0.08 16.47 -5.28
N THR A 1089 -0.05 15.26 -4.72
CA THR A 1089 0.78 14.11 -5.02
C THR A 1089 0.67 13.72 -6.50
N TYR A 1090 -0.55 13.51 -6.99
CA TYR A 1090 -0.82 12.98 -8.32
C TYR A 1090 -0.32 13.91 -9.43
N LEU A 1091 -0.54 15.22 -9.28
CA LEU A 1091 -0.12 16.23 -10.26
C LEU A 1091 1.29 16.76 -10.06
N ASN A 1092 1.99 16.28 -9.01
CA ASN A 1092 3.32 16.77 -8.62
C ASN A 1092 3.33 18.29 -8.38
N LEU A 1093 2.44 18.73 -7.50
CA LEU A 1093 2.29 20.12 -7.08
C LEU A 1093 3.08 20.38 -5.80
N ASP A 1094 3.23 21.66 -5.47
CA ASP A 1094 3.87 22.13 -4.24
C ASP A 1094 2.98 23.23 -3.65
N LEU A 1095 2.13 22.89 -2.68
CA LEU A 1095 1.24 23.86 -2.03
C LEU A 1095 1.99 24.75 -1.05
N GLU A 1096 3.10 24.27 -0.46
CA GLU A 1096 3.88 25.04 0.52
C GLU A 1096 4.66 26.17 -0.16
N ALA A 1097 5.19 25.96 -1.37
CA ALA A 1097 5.81 27.02 -2.16
C ALA A 1097 4.81 28.15 -2.48
N VAL A 1098 3.57 27.80 -2.85
CA VAL A 1098 2.51 28.78 -3.09
C VAL A 1098 2.14 29.49 -1.78
N THR A 1099 1.99 28.73 -0.69
CA THR A 1099 1.74 29.27 0.66
C THR A 1099 2.80 30.29 1.04
N LYS A 1100 4.08 30.01 0.78
CA LYS A 1100 5.18 30.93 1.10
C LYS A 1100 5.09 32.24 0.31
N ILE A 1101 4.79 32.18 -0.99
CA ILE A 1101 4.60 33.39 -1.82
C ILE A 1101 3.45 34.25 -1.26
N LEU A 1102 2.35 33.61 -0.88
CA LEU A 1102 1.18 34.27 -0.31
C LEU A 1102 1.49 34.92 1.05
N VAL A 1103 2.19 34.20 1.94
CA VAL A 1103 2.58 34.71 3.27
C VAL A 1103 3.58 35.86 3.17
N GLU A 1104 4.58 35.77 2.30
CA GLU A 1104 5.56 36.86 2.08
C GLU A 1104 4.90 38.14 1.58
N ASN A 1105 3.74 38.03 0.92
CA ASN A 1105 2.97 39.14 0.37
C ASN A 1105 1.57 39.22 1.00
N VAL A 1106 1.42 38.85 2.28
CA VAL A 1106 0.08 38.79 2.92
C VAL A 1106 -0.65 40.14 2.90
N ALA A 1107 0.09 41.25 2.81
CA ALA A 1107 -0.47 42.60 2.70
C ALA A 1107 -1.34 42.80 1.44
N SER A 1108 -1.02 42.17 0.31
CA SER A 1108 -1.83 42.26 -0.92
C SER A 1108 -3.11 41.42 -0.87
N LEU A 1109 -3.27 40.58 0.15
CA LEU A 1109 -4.48 39.81 0.40
C LEU A 1109 -5.46 40.54 1.33
N GLU A 1110 -5.04 41.66 1.92
CA GLU A 1110 -5.75 42.48 2.95
C GLU A 1110 -6.72 41.67 3.84
N ILE A 1111 -6.25 40.54 4.37
CA ILE A 1111 -7.04 39.63 5.21
C ILE A 1111 -7.43 40.39 6.48
N GLN A 1112 -8.73 40.62 6.68
CA GLN A 1112 -9.20 41.37 7.85
C GLN A 1112 -9.19 40.49 9.11
N PRO A 1113 -8.80 41.05 10.27
CA PRO A 1113 -8.97 40.37 11.54
C PRO A 1113 -10.45 40.10 11.81
N LEU A 1114 -10.77 38.98 12.47
CA LEU A 1114 -12.15 38.61 12.81
C LEU A 1114 -12.82 39.72 13.66
N ILE A 1115 -13.81 40.42 13.11
CA ILE A 1115 -14.45 41.60 13.75
C ILE A 1115 -15.50 41.20 14.80
N THR A 1116 -15.95 39.94 14.87
CA THR A 1116 -17.08 39.56 15.75
C THR A 1116 -16.92 38.20 16.44
N LYS A 1117 -17.41 38.12 17.69
CA LYS A 1117 -17.62 36.86 18.42
C LYS A 1117 -18.55 35.96 17.61
N ARG A 1118 -18.07 34.76 17.26
CA ARG A 1118 -18.83 33.70 16.59
C ARG A 1118 -20.14 33.41 17.34
N SER A 1119 -21.27 33.79 16.75
CA SER A 1119 -22.53 33.10 16.98
C SER A 1119 -22.77 32.20 15.79
N VAL A 1120 -22.95 30.90 16.04
CA VAL A 1120 -23.29 29.83 15.07
C VAL A 1120 -24.64 30.08 14.36
N SER A 1121 -25.23 31.27 14.49
CA SER A 1121 -26.58 31.63 14.08
C SER A 1121 -26.68 32.49 12.81
N HIS A 1122 -25.58 32.81 12.11
CA HIS A 1122 -25.62 33.73 10.95
C HIS A 1122 -25.82 33.07 9.57
N HIS A 1123 -25.96 31.75 9.47
CA HIS A 1123 -26.08 31.04 8.18
C HIS A 1123 -27.45 31.13 7.46
N HIS A 1124 -28.32 32.10 7.78
CA HIS A 1124 -29.71 32.08 7.27
C HIS A 1124 -30.26 33.41 6.72
N GLN A 1125 -29.43 34.38 6.32
CA GLN A 1125 -29.95 35.68 5.83
C GLN A 1125 -29.92 35.95 4.31
N GLU A 1126 -29.47 35.03 3.45
CA GLU A 1126 -29.57 35.23 1.98
C GLU A 1126 -29.99 33.98 1.16
N LEU A 1127 -30.79 33.07 1.73
CA LEU A 1127 -31.54 32.09 0.93
C LEU A 1127 -32.77 32.72 0.26
#